data_AF-A0A7W1RX24-F1
#
_entry.id   AF-A0A7W1RX24-F1
#
_cell.length_a   1.000
_cell.length_b   1.000
_cell.length_c   1.000
_cell.angle_alpha   90.00
_cell.angle_beta   90.00
_cell.angle_gamma   90.00
#
_symmetry.space_group_name_H-M   'P 1'
#
loop_
_entity.id
_entity.type
_entity.pdbx_description
1 polymer ?
#
loop_
_entity_poly.entity_id
_entity_poly.type
_entity_poly.pdbx_seq_one_letter_code
_entity_poly.pdbx_strand_id
1 'polypeptide(L)'
;MHSRSTTSAPASAAFTLFEIAIALGLVSFAVVTVMLSFPAGLKAQQFARFRVIAATKAEEMVEAFNATANANPAIDTEAMKPWDVPVSYRSQAFDLEQRLSSHRFGIMPVPTDIARRLDSNGDEIQRLLDDGAYLYYSQPMATTNTEERNLVNANQTDTEAPNESQRLVFAILGYPQNNAVHILAKKNWPYYVPYPSPPTHSFLYNEFLPAGLNMTRFQWDYAYDRPVPQNESSNISWMLQSACVEEAWEHAHDPQGGDPDIRKVFFWQEGSDYYGFLPFMYGRYTGPADSATPYYWSTLPNQGVPSRGSLMRYVQAAYWYCVQKGIDPGTYDPGSPSTIPAGFDASPEPWKQVQAMRFLAHATACMTSFYPHSSGDSTIVGDPYLSDAGPGVPIPPVTLGGQAGPPNPIGLTDGKIRYYHERSLRMIMQFSAENPYDWRVPRPTQRAIMMDHPLLEYDLFSPPDSGKISGSNEDAAQWKPIPAQPVLHPGASWMYPAHQIDPSTSTSEWGQSSHFTLTAPFKPMDRCRQIVFWAADWHSYTDFETAPSAPVDASKYPFAAPHALTYSNWVAPAGSGAVYQFKDALGSATNPMCGLEWADDHLFSFRNPEKVLMFKESMSGKPSGHDVSSIIVMNDNAADRGLAGDAPDVFSGRFGADRNFNLRLDHGPLPTSARLRAIEVARFNYYDPRVPLTIR
;
A
#
# COMPACT_ATOMS: atom_id res chain seq x y z
N MET A 1 41.77 79.58 -58.44
CA MET A 1 43.19 79.19 -58.31
C MET A 1 43.32 78.20 -57.14
N HIS A 2 42.89 76.94 -57.32
CA HIS A 2 43.08 75.84 -56.37
C HIS A 2 43.35 74.59 -57.21
N SER A 3 44.60 74.15 -57.27
CA SER A 3 45.01 72.97 -58.02
C SER A 3 44.55 71.72 -57.27
N ARG A 4 43.58 71.01 -57.85
CA ARG A 4 43.22 69.66 -57.45
C ARG A 4 44.38 68.73 -57.84
N SER A 5 45.14 68.28 -56.85
CA SER A 5 46.03 67.14 -56.94
C SER A 5 45.20 65.87 -57.18
N THR A 6 45.12 65.44 -58.43
CA THR A 6 44.67 64.09 -58.80
C THR A 6 45.74 63.10 -58.37
N THR A 7 45.64 62.61 -57.12
CA THR A 7 46.35 61.41 -56.69
C THR A 7 45.79 60.24 -57.50
N SER A 8 46.59 59.74 -58.45
CA SER A 8 46.34 58.48 -59.13
C SER A 8 46.10 57.40 -58.10
N ALA A 9 44.92 56.78 -58.11
CA ALA A 9 44.67 55.59 -57.32
C ALA A 9 45.78 54.57 -57.64
N PRO A 10 46.49 54.01 -56.64
CA PRO A 10 47.49 53.00 -56.90
C PRO A 10 46.81 51.88 -57.69
N ALA A 11 47.39 51.51 -58.84
CA ALA A 11 46.92 50.38 -59.61
C ALA A 11 46.82 49.19 -58.66
N SER A 12 45.60 48.72 -58.41
CA SER A 12 45.36 47.56 -57.56
C SER A 12 46.09 46.39 -58.21
N ALA A 13 47.24 46.03 -57.65
CA ALA A 13 48.00 44.88 -58.10
C ALA A 13 47.08 43.66 -57.93
N ALA A 14 46.67 43.07 -59.05
CA ALA A 14 45.89 41.85 -59.03
C ALA A 14 46.71 40.77 -58.34
N PHE A 15 46.09 40.00 -57.44
CA PHE A 15 46.73 38.86 -56.78
C PHE A 15 47.37 37.96 -57.83
N THR A 16 48.63 37.59 -57.58
CA THR A 16 49.34 36.64 -58.42
C THR A 16 48.68 35.26 -58.32
N LEU A 17 48.80 34.45 -59.37
CA LEU A 17 48.24 33.09 -59.40
C LEU A 17 48.81 32.21 -58.26
N PHE A 18 50.03 32.51 -57.80
CA PHE A 18 50.66 31.90 -56.63
C PHE A 18 49.98 32.28 -55.31
N GLU A 19 49.67 33.56 -55.09
CA GLU A 19 48.93 34.03 -53.91
C GLU A 19 47.52 33.42 -53.88
N ILE A 20 46.85 33.31 -55.04
CA ILE A 20 45.55 32.64 -55.16
C ILE A 20 45.68 31.15 -54.80
N ALA A 21 46.70 30.46 -55.30
CA ALA A 21 46.92 29.04 -54.99
C ALA A 21 47.20 28.79 -53.50
N ILE A 22 48.01 29.63 -52.85
CA ILE A 22 48.25 29.56 -51.40
C ILE A 22 46.96 29.85 -50.63
N ALA A 23 46.21 30.89 -51.00
CA ALA A 23 44.94 31.22 -50.35
C ALA A 23 43.94 30.06 -50.45
N LEU A 24 43.78 29.45 -51.63
CA LEU A 24 42.94 28.27 -51.82
C LEU A 24 43.43 27.06 -51.00
N GLY A 25 44.75 26.85 -50.90
CA GLY A 25 45.34 25.81 -50.07
C GLY A 25 45.03 25.99 -48.58
N LEU A 26 45.18 27.22 -48.07
CA LEU A 26 44.88 27.55 -46.67
C LEU A 26 43.39 27.39 -46.35
N VAL A 27 42.50 27.84 -47.24
CA VAL A 27 41.05 27.67 -47.07
C VAL A 27 40.68 26.19 -47.10
N SER A 28 41.25 25.41 -48.02
CA SER A 28 41.01 23.96 -48.10
C SER A 28 41.46 23.25 -46.82
N PHE A 29 42.65 23.59 -46.30
CA PHE A 29 43.16 23.05 -45.05
C PHE A 29 42.27 23.43 -43.85
N ALA A 30 41.80 24.67 -43.79
CA ALA A 30 40.89 25.14 -42.74
C ALA A 30 39.55 24.38 -42.78
N VAL A 31 38.94 24.21 -43.97
CA VAL A 31 37.68 23.48 -44.14
C VAL A 31 37.86 22.00 -43.76
N VAL A 32 38.93 21.34 -44.20
CA VAL A 32 39.21 19.94 -43.83
C VAL A 32 39.44 19.81 -42.33
N THR A 33 40.19 20.72 -41.72
CA THR A 33 40.44 20.72 -40.26
C THR A 33 39.12 20.86 -39.48
N VAL A 34 38.25 21.77 -39.91
CA VAL A 34 36.93 21.95 -39.31
C VAL A 34 36.08 20.68 -39.49
N MET A 35 36.03 20.11 -40.71
CA MET A 35 35.34 18.84 -41.01
C MET A 35 35.85 17.66 -40.19
N LEU A 36 37.15 17.60 -39.92
CA LEU A 36 37.75 16.58 -39.05
C LEU A 36 37.43 16.81 -37.56
N SER A 37 37.17 18.05 -37.14
CA SER A 37 36.80 18.38 -35.76
C SER A 37 35.30 18.15 -35.45
N PHE A 38 34.43 18.18 -36.46
CA PHE A 38 32.99 18.01 -36.31
C PHE A 38 32.59 16.72 -35.58
N PRO A 39 33.12 15.52 -35.91
CA PRO A 39 32.78 14.30 -35.19
C PRO A 39 33.16 14.34 -33.70
N ALA A 40 34.27 15.00 -33.34
CA ALA A 40 34.66 15.16 -31.95
C ALA A 40 33.70 16.11 -31.21
N GLY A 41 33.30 17.22 -31.85
CA GLY A 41 32.30 18.13 -31.33
C GLY A 41 30.93 17.47 -31.11
N LEU A 42 30.46 16.68 -32.08
CA LEU A 42 29.20 15.93 -31.97
C LEU A 42 29.26 14.89 -30.84
N LYS A 43 30.36 14.15 -30.69
CA LYS A 43 30.55 13.21 -29.58
C LYS A 43 30.56 13.92 -28.22
N ALA A 44 31.22 15.08 -28.12
CA ALA A 44 31.23 15.88 -26.90
C ALA A 44 29.82 16.39 -26.54
N GLN A 45 29.05 16.84 -27.54
CA GLN A 45 27.66 17.26 -27.35
C GLN A 45 26.75 16.09 -26.94
N GLN A 46 26.88 14.93 -27.59
CA GLN A 46 26.15 13.71 -27.21
C GLN A 46 26.46 13.29 -25.78
N PHE A 47 27.74 13.33 -25.39
CA PHE A 47 28.17 12.97 -24.04
C PHE A 47 27.65 13.96 -22.98
N ALA A 48 27.66 15.26 -23.29
CA ALA A 48 27.04 16.28 -22.44
C ALA A 48 25.53 16.06 -22.30
N ARG A 49 24.84 15.67 -23.39
CA ARG A 49 23.42 15.35 -23.37
C ARG A 49 23.12 14.14 -22.48
N PHE A 50 23.86 13.04 -22.61
CA PHE A 50 23.69 11.86 -21.75
C PHE A 50 23.98 12.16 -20.28
N ARG A 51 24.93 13.05 -19.97
CA ARG A 51 25.18 13.52 -18.60
C ARG A 51 23.99 14.24 -17.99
N VAL A 52 23.34 15.11 -18.77
CA VAL A 52 22.13 15.81 -18.33
C VAL A 52 20.99 14.81 -18.13
N ILE A 53 20.77 13.91 -19.08
CA ILE A 53 19.73 12.86 -18.96
C ILE A 53 19.99 11.97 -17.73
N ALA A 54 21.24 11.58 -17.48
CA ALA A 54 21.60 10.78 -16.30
C ALA A 54 21.35 11.52 -14.98
N ALA A 55 21.67 12.82 -14.92
CA ALA A 55 21.38 13.64 -13.75
C ALA A 55 19.87 13.76 -13.50
N THR A 56 19.09 14.07 -14.55
CA THR A 56 17.63 14.15 -14.47
C THR A 56 17.03 12.80 -14.05
N LYS A 57 17.55 11.68 -14.57
CA LYS A 57 17.04 10.36 -14.19
C LYS A 57 17.38 9.99 -12.75
N ALA A 58 18.57 10.34 -12.28
CA ALA A 58 18.94 10.15 -10.87
C ALA A 58 18.03 10.96 -9.94
N GLU A 59 17.70 12.20 -10.30
CA GLU A 59 16.75 13.05 -9.57
C GLU A 59 15.34 12.43 -9.57
N GLU A 60 14.83 12.02 -10.72
CA GLU A 60 13.54 11.32 -10.86
C GLU A 60 13.48 10.05 -9.98
N MET A 61 14.55 9.26 -9.96
CA MET A 61 14.62 8.06 -9.11
C MET A 61 14.53 8.41 -7.62
N VAL A 62 15.23 9.45 -7.18
CA VAL A 62 15.18 9.90 -5.77
C VAL A 62 13.80 10.46 -5.42
N GLU A 63 13.18 11.24 -6.31
CA GLU A 63 11.81 11.74 -6.10
C GLU A 63 10.79 10.61 -6.04
N ALA A 64 10.84 9.67 -6.99
CA ALA A 64 9.98 8.49 -7.00
C ALA A 64 10.18 7.65 -5.73
N PHE A 65 11.42 7.46 -5.30
CA PHE A 65 11.74 6.73 -4.07
C PHE A 65 11.11 7.41 -2.85
N ASN A 66 11.09 8.74 -2.78
CA ASN A 66 10.45 9.46 -1.69
C ASN A 66 8.91 9.45 -1.78
N ALA A 67 8.35 9.48 -3.00
CA ALA A 67 6.90 9.54 -3.23
C ALA A 67 6.17 8.19 -3.16
N THR A 68 6.87 7.08 -3.40
CA THR A 68 6.32 5.70 -3.38
C THR A 68 5.67 5.30 -2.04
N ALA A 69 5.90 6.03 -0.95
CA ALA A 69 5.19 5.84 0.32
C ALA A 69 3.67 6.08 0.22
N ASN A 70 3.21 6.79 -0.82
CA ASN A 70 1.78 6.99 -1.12
C ASN A 70 1.11 5.73 -1.68
N ALA A 71 1.85 4.66 -1.99
CA ALA A 71 1.26 3.36 -2.28
C ALA A 71 0.62 2.83 -1.00
N ASN A 72 -0.70 3.04 -0.90
CA ASN A 72 -1.52 2.91 0.30
C ASN A 72 -1.12 1.74 1.22
N PRO A 73 -0.35 2.00 2.30
CA PRO A 73 0.00 0.98 3.27
C PRO A 73 -1.27 0.34 3.87
N ALA A 74 -2.39 1.05 3.92
CA ALA A 74 -3.57 0.55 4.61
C ALA A 74 -4.27 -0.64 3.91
N ILE A 75 -3.97 -0.95 2.64
CA ILE A 75 -4.65 -2.04 1.92
C ILE A 75 -4.03 -3.40 2.29
N ASP A 76 -2.69 -3.50 2.37
CA ASP A 76 -1.98 -4.74 2.70
C ASP A 76 -0.91 -4.45 3.76
N THR A 77 -1.29 -4.33 5.03
CA THR A 77 -0.33 -4.10 6.12
C THR A 77 -0.42 -5.10 7.24
N GLU A 78 -1.36 -6.03 7.15
CA GLU A 78 -1.49 -7.11 8.10
C GLU A 78 -1.28 -8.44 7.39
N ALA A 79 -0.48 -9.30 7.98
CA ALA A 79 -0.25 -10.68 7.59
C ALA A 79 0.14 -11.49 8.84
N MET A 80 -0.12 -12.80 8.82
CA MET A 80 0.17 -13.69 9.95
C MET A 80 1.63 -13.60 10.41
N LYS A 81 2.56 -13.45 9.46
CA LYS A 81 3.99 -13.29 9.72
C LYS A 81 4.50 -11.98 9.13
N PRO A 82 5.59 -11.41 9.69
CA PRO A 82 6.13 -10.14 9.21
C PRO A 82 6.55 -10.20 7.73
N TRP A 83 6.82 -11.41 7.20
CA TRP A 83 7.21 -11.63 5.81
C TRP A 83 6.06 -11.85 4.82
N ASP A 84 4.84 -11.98 5.31
CA ASP A 84 3.69 -12.31 4.47
C ASP A 84 3.05 -11.05 3.85
N VAL A 85 3.45 -9.83 4.26
CA VAL A 85 2.93 -8.57 3.67
C VAL A 85 3.75 -8.13 2.45
N PRO A 86 3.17 -8.13 1.23
CA PRO A 86 3.85 -7.79 -0.02
C PRO A 86 4.41 -6.37 -0.10
N VAL A 87 3.60 -5.42 0.39
CA VAL A 87 3.93 -4.01 0.49
C VAL A 87 5.15 -3.82 1.40
N SER A 88 5.32 -4.72 2.37
CA SER A 88 6.38 -4.62 3.35
C SER A 88 7.77 -4.92 2.79
N TYR A 89 7.86 -5.64 1.66
CA TYR A 89 9.14 -6.08 1.06
C TYR A 89 9.62 -5.22 -0.08
N ARG A 90 8.74 -4.41 -0.68
CA ARG A 90 9.00 -3.84 -2.00
C ARG A 90 8.64 -2.37 -2.09
N SER A 91 7.38 -2.00 -1.94
CA SER A 91 6.95 -0.60 -2.07
C SER A 91 7.50 0.31 -0.98
N GLN A 92 7.99 -0.27 0.11
CA GLN A 92 8.63 0.41 1.23
C GLN A 92 10.05 -0.11 1.53
N ALA A 93 10.65 -0.89 0.62
CA ALA A 93 12.06 -1.29 0.73
C ALA A 93 12.97 -0.06 0.72
N PHE A 94 14.06 -0.07 1.51
CA PHE A 94 15.03 1.03 1.51
C PHE A 94 15.97 0.98 0.32
N ASP A 95 16.15 -0.20 -0.26
CA ASP A 95 17.00 -0.37 -1.43
C ASP A 95 16.31 0.27 -2.64
N LEU A 96 16.96 1.30 -3.18
CA LEU A 96 16.45 2.12 -4.28
C LEU A 96 15.96 1.28 -5.45
N GLU A 97 16.74 0.29 -5.87
CA GLU A 97 16.41 -0.62 -6.97
C GLU A 97 15.24 -1.55 -6.63
N GLN A 98 15.10 -2.01 -5.39
CA GLN A 98 14.00 -2.91 -5.05
C GLN A 98 12.67 -2.17 -5.07
N ARG A 99 12.68 -0.93 -4.58
CA ARG A 99 11.52 -0.06 -4.50
C ARG A 99 11.08 0.47 -5.85
N LEU A 100 12.03 0.91 -6.67
CA LEU A 100 11.75 1.50 -7.97
C LEU A 100 11.56 0.48 -9.09
N SER A 101 12.14 -0.72 -8.96
CA SER A 101 12.01 -1.77 -9.97
C SER A 101 10.66 -2.47 -9.87
N SER A 102 9.62 -1.72 -10.22
CA SER A 102 8.26 -2.19 -10.41
C SER A 102 7.73 -1.59 -11.71
N HIS A 103 6.66 -2.16 -12.25
CA HIS A 103 5.97 -1.59 -13.43
C HIS A 103 5.40 -0.19 -13.19
N ARG A 104 5.35 0.30 -11.94
CA ARG A 104 4.83 1.63 -11.56
C ARG A 104 5.90 2.70 -11.41
N PHE A 105 7.10 2.32 -10.97
CA PHE A 105 8.07 3.27 -10.40
C PHE A 105 9.33 3.49 -11.27
N GLY A 106 9.29 3.04 -12.52
CA GLY A 106 10.02 3.72 -13.59
C GLY A 106 11.40 3.16 -13.95
N ILE A 107 11.84 2.05 -13.36
CA ILE A 107 13.08 1.36 -13.76
C ILE A 107 12.84 -0.13 -14.02
N MET A 108 13.43 -0.66 -15.08
CA MET A 108 13.29 -2.06 -15.49
C MET A 108 14.66 -2.70 -15.63
N PRO A 109 14.85 -3.97 -15.25
CA PRO A 109 16.13 -4.62 -15.39
C PRO A 109 16.37 -4.98 -16.87
N VAL A 110 17.56 -4.67 -17.38
CA VAL A 110 17.99 -5.10 -18.71
C VAL A 110 18.11 -6.64 -18.70
N PRO A 111 17.61 -7.35 -19.73
CA PRO A 111 17.81 -8.79 -19.88
C PRO A 111 19.24 -9.22 -19.59
N THR A 112 19.43 -10.22 -18.75
CA THR A 112 20.78 -10.63 -18.30
C THR A 112 21.67 -11.00 -19.48
N ASP A 113 21.12 -11.68 -20.48
CA ASP A 113 21.86 -12.04 -21.70
C ASP A 113 22.34 -10.82 -22.48
N ILE A 114 21.56 -9.73 -22.51
CA ILE A 114 21.95 -8.46 -23.14
C ILE A 114 22.97 -7.73 -22.27
N ALA A 115 22.74 -7.64 -20.96
CA ALA A 115 23.65 -6.99 -20.02
C ALA A 115 25.06 -7.61 -20.07
N ARG A 116 25.16 -8.95 -20.23
CA ARG A 116 26.42 -9.69 -20.40
C ARG A 116 27.16 -9.39 -21.71
N ARG A 117 26.52 -8.76 -22.69
CA ARG A 117 27.12 -8.33 -23.97
C ARG A 117 27.62 -6.89 -23.93
N LEU A 118 27.38 -6.15 -22.85
CA LEU A 118 27.86 -4.79 -22.67
C LEU A 118 29.25 -4.79 -22.02
N ASP A 119 30.21 -4.18 -22.72
CA ASP A 119 31.58 -3.99 -22.25
C ASP A 119 31.71 -2.62 -21.58
N SER A 120 32.37 -2.56 -20.42
CA SER A 120 32.64 -1.31 -19.70
C SER A 120 34.12 -1.12 -19.39
N ASN A 121 34.50 0.06 -18.89
CA ASN A 121 35.87 0.31 -18.44
C ASN A 121 36.19 -0.63 -17.24
N GLY A 122 37.31 -1.35 -17.32
CA GLY A 122 37.72 -2.26 -16.23
C GLY A 122 36.72 -3.37 -15.91
N ASP A 123 35.89 -3.75 -16.89
CA ASP A 123 34.90 -4.82 -16.79
C ASP A 123 33.92 -4.67 -15.61
N GLU A 124 33.63 -3.43 -15.22
CA GLU A 124 32.79 -3.10 -14.06
C GLU A 124 31.38 -3.70 -14.17
N ILE A 125 30.74 -3.60 -15.35
CA ILE A 125 29.43 -4.22 -15.62
C ILE A 125 29.48 -5.73 -15.39
N GLN A 126 30.49 -6.45 -15.91
CA GLN A 126 30.53 -7.91 -15.77
C GLN A 126 30.77 -8.31 -14.32
N ARG A 127 31.66 -7.61 -13.60
CA ARG A 127 31.86 -7.82 -12.15
C ARG A 127 30.57 -7.63 -11.37
N LEU A 128 29.80 -6.57 -11.66
CA LEU A 128 28.51 -6.34 -11.02
C LEU A 128 27.51 -7.46 -11.29
N LEU A 129 27.42 -7.94 -12.54
CA LEU A 129 26.55 -9.06 -12.91
C LEU A 129 27.01 -10.39 -12.28
N ASP A 130 28.32 -10.59 -12.12
CA ASP A 130 28.91 -11.76 -11.43
C ASP A 130 28.61 -11.74 -9.92
N ASP A 131 28.59 -10.54 -9.33
CA ASP A 131 28.21 -10.32 -7.92
C ASP A 131 26.68 -10.40 -7.70
N GLY A 132 25.89 -10.65 -8.75
CA GLY A 132 24.43 -10.81 -8.69
C GLY A 132 23.63 -9.51 -8.80
N ALA A 133 24.27 -8.40 -9.16
CA ALA A 133 23.56 -7.14 -9.45
C ALA A 133 22.88 -7.19 -10.83
N TYR A 134 22.01 -6.21 -11.07
CA TYR A 134 21.33 -6.02 -12.35
C TYR A 134 21.74 -4.69 -12.98
N LEU A 135 21.71 -4.64 -14.31
CA LEU A 135 21.61 -3.37 -15.02
C LEU A 135 20.14 -2.99 -15.16
N TYR A 136 19.85 -1.71 -15.06
CA TYR A 136 18.53 -1.13 -15.19
C TYR A 136 18.49 -0.11 -16.32
N TYR A 137 17.32 0.06 -16.91
CA TYR A 137 17.00 1.12 -17.86
C TYR A 137 15.73 1.84 -17.41
N SER A 138 15.51 3.05 -17.94
CA SER A 138 14.29 3.80 -17.66
C SER A 138 13.10 3.15 -18.37
N GLN A 139 12.04 2.85 -17.62
CA GLN A 139 10.78 2.40 -18.20
C GLN A 139 10.25 3.44 -19.22
N PRO A 140 9.77 3.03 -20.40
CA PRO A 140 9.22 3.95 -21.41
C PRO A 140 8.00 4.74 -20.90
N MET A 141 7.24 4.12 -20.01
CA MET A 141 6.01 4.65 -19.40
C MET A 141 6.24 5.36 -18.05
N ALA A 142 7.49 5.58 -17.63
CA ALA A 142 7.78 6.09 -16.28
C ALA A 142 6.99 7.38 -15.98
N THR A 143 6.42 7.42 -14.78
CA THR A 143 5.52 8.46 -14.28
C THR A 143 6.22 9.82 -14.26
N THR A 144 5.78 10.74 -15.11
CA THR A 144 5.97 12.17 -14.89
C THR A 144 4.69 12.68 -14.21
N ASN A 145 4.82 13.28 -13.01
CA ASN A 145 3.73 13.87 -12.20
C ASN A 145 2.79 12.94 -11.41
N THR A 146 3.30 12.17 -10.44
CA THR A 146 2.51 11.61 -9.28
C THR A 146 1.28 10.74 -9.57
N GLU A 147 0.87 10.61 -10.83
CA GLU A 147 -0.20 9.75 -11.29
C GLU A 147 0.44 8.67 -12.16
N GLU A 148 0.00 7.42 -12.00
CA GLU A 148 0.12 6.46 -13.09
C GLU A 148 -0.44 7.17 -14.30
N ARG A 149 0.38 7.37 -15.34
CA ARG A 149 -0.13 7.82 -16.63
C ARG A 149 -1.08 6.71 -17.05
N ASN A 150 -2.36 6.85 -16.68
CA ASN A 150 -3.45 5.94 -17.03
C ASN A 150 -3.18 5.57 -18.46
N LEU A 151 -2.80 4.29 -18.69
CA LEU A 151 -2.49 3.66 -19.98
C LEU A 151 -2.85 4.63 -21.09
N VAL A 152 -1.93 5.56 -21.39
CA VAL A 152 -2.26 6.77 -22.16
C VAL A 152 -2.96 6.25 -23.38
N ASN A 153 -4.26 6.60 -23.52
CA ASN A 153 -5.21 6.02 -24.46
C ASN A 153 -4.46 5.34 -25.59
N ALA A 154 -4.57 4.01 -25.76
CA ALA A 154 -3.84 3.23 -26.77
C ALA A 154 -3.86 3.82 -28.21
N ASN A 155 -4.67 4.85 -28.43
CA ASN A 155 -4.79 5.68 -29.62
C ASN A 155 -3.81 6.88 -29.70
N GLN A 156 -2.98 7.17 -28.69
CA GLN A 156 -2.03 8.29 -28.71
C GLN A 156 -0.64 7.79 -29.12
N THR A 157 -0.48 7.51 -30.41
CA THR A 157 0.75 7.00 -31.05
C THR A 157 1.91 8.00 -31.12
N ASP A 158 1.73 9.25 -30.70
CA ASP A 158 2.61 10.36 -31.08
C ASP A 158 3.63 10.78 -30.00
N THR A 159 3.73 10.05 -28.90
CA THR A 159 4.75 10.32 -27.88
C THR A 159 5.55 9.08 -27.55
N GLU A 160 6.28 8.54 -28.52
CA GLU A 160 7.42 7.67 -28.24
C GLU A 160 8.33 8.40 -27.23
N ALA A 161 8.65 7.76 -26.11
CA ALA A 161 9.60 8.32 -25.16
C ALA A 161 10.92 8.60 -25.89
N PRO A 162 11.68 9.67 -25.55
CA PRO A 162 12.94 9.94 -26.22
C PRO A 162 13.86 8.71 -26.13
N ASN A 163 14.11 8.06 -27.27
CA ASN A 163 14.89 6.82 -27.41
C ASN A 163 16.27 6.93 -26.71
N GLU A 164 16.82 8.14 -26.61
CA GLU A 164 18.06 8.39 -25.87
C GLU A 164 18.01 8.09 -24.38
N SER A 165 16.86 8.23 -23.71
CA SER A 165 16.71 7.86 -22.30
C SER A 165 16.79 6.34 -22.10
N GLN A 166 16.33 5.56 -23.08
CA GLN A 166 16.39 4.10 -23.05
C GLN A 166 17.79 3.57 -23.39
N ARG A 167 18.60 4.35 -24.13
CA ARG A 167 20.04 4.07 -24.34
C ARG A 167 20.90 4.30 -23.09
N LEU A 168 20.31 4.85 -22.04
CA LEU A 168 20.96 5.01 -20.75
C LEU A 168 20.66 3.77 -19.90
N VAL A 169 21.71 3.04 -19.53
CA VAL A 169 21.64 1.93 -18.58
C VAL A 169 22.39 2.30 -17.32
N PHE A 170 21.99 1.77 -16.18
CA PHE A 170 22.66 2.05 -14.92
C PHE A 170 22.64 0.86 -13.97
N ALA A 171 23.49 0.92 -12.96
CA ALA A 171 23.55 -0.06 -11.87
C ALA A 171 23.69 0.67 -10.55
N ILE A 172 23.33 -0.02 -9.47
CA ILE A 172 23.55 0.46 -8.11
C ILE A 172 24.67 -0.38 -7.48
N LEU A 173 25.84 0.22 -7.31
CA LEU A 173 26.98 -0.41 -6.66
C LEU A 173 26.86 -0.37 -5.14
N GLY A 174 27.36 -1.41 -4.51
CA GLY A 174 27.29 -1.62 -3.07
C GLY A 174 26.15 -2.56 -2.70
N TYR A 175 26.32 -3.25 -1.57
CA TYR A 175 25.33 -4.22 -1.10
C TYR A 175 24.03 -3.52 -0.69
N PRO A 176 22.87 -4.17 -0.90
CA PRO A 176 21.61 -3.77 -0.28
C PRO A 176 21.78 -3.58 1.23
N GLN A 177 21.24 -2.48 1.76
CA GLN A 177 21.58 -2.05 3.12
C GLN A 177 20.55 -2.51 4.16
N ASN A 178 19.32 -2.80 3.74
CA ASN A 178 18.24 -3.19 4.64
C ASN A 178 17.34 -4.28 4.02
N ASN A 179 17.56 -5.54 4.41
CA ASN A 179 16.53 -6.59 4.30
C ASN A 179 15.55 -6.56 5.50
N ALA A 180 15.48 -5.43 6.21
CA ALA A 180 14.63 -5.29 7.38
C ALA A 180 13.21 -4.88 6.96
N VAL A 181 12.21 -5.59 7.48
CA VAL A 181 10.80 -5.21 7.35
C VAL A 181 10.58 -3.90 8.11
N HIS A 182 10.12 -2.84 7.43
CA HIS A 182 9.94 -1.49 8.03
C HIS A 182 8.69 -1.36 8.89
N ILE A 183 7.71 -2.24 8.70
CA ILE A 183 6.49 -2.29 9.48
C ILE A 183 6.33 -3.69 10.05
N LEU A 184 5.85 -3.74 11.28
CA LEU A 184 5.37 -4.97 11.87
C LEU A 184 4.08 -5.37 11.16
N ALA A 185 4.26 -6.07 10.06
CA ALA A 185 3.22 -6.60 9.20
C ALA A 185 2.22 -7.50 9.94
N LYS A 186 2.45 -7.88 11.20
CA LYS A 186 1.42 -8.57 11.98
C LYS A 186 0.24 -7.69 12.34
N LYS A 187 0.40 -6.36 12.33
CA LYS A 187 -0.55 -5.43 12.93
C LYS A 187 -0.28 -3.97 12.53
N ASN A 188 -1.18 -3.35 11.75
CA ASN A 188 -1.04 -1.99 11.23
C ASN A 188 -1.53 -0.89 12.20
N TRP A 189 -1.29 -1.07 13.50
CA TRP A 189 -1.95 -0.25 14.51
C TRP A 189 -1.31 1.14 14.73
N PRO A 190 -2.09 2.10 15.26
CA PRO A 190 -3.49 1.98 15.69
C PRO A 190 -4.48 2.06 14.53
N TYR A 191 -5.61 1.35 14.63
CA TYR A 191 -6.69 1.51 13.66
C TYR A 191 -7.35 2.86 13.81
N TYR A 192 -7.58 3.50 12.68
CA TYR A 192 -8.33 4.73 12.60
C TYR A 192 -9.73 4.45 12.09
N VAL A 193 -10.74 4.93 12.81
CA VAL A 193 -12.15 4.84 12.41
C VAL A 193 -12.80 6.22 12.50
N PRO A 194 -13.79 6.54 11.67
CA PRO A 194 -14.56 7.77 11.87
C PRO A 194 -15.24 7.73 13.23
N TYR A 195 -15.41 8.85 13.92
CA TYR A 195 -16.24 8.90 15.13
C TYR A 195 -17.43 9.86 14.99
N PRO A 196 -18.60 9.52 15.61
CA PRO A 196 -18.96 8.17 16.03
C PRO A 196 -19.08 7.26 14.80
N SER A 197 -18.53 6.05 14.87
CA SER A 197 -18.65 5.06 13.80
C SER A 197 -19.45 3.86 14.24
N PRO A 198 -19.98 3.11 13.26
CA PRO A 198 -20.24 1.71 13.49
C PRO A 198 -18.98 1.05 14.07
N PRO A 199 -19.13 0.14 15.05
CA PRO A 199 -18.12 -0.85 15.35
C PRO A 199 -17.51 -1.45 14.07
N THR A 200 -16.22 -1.66 14.12
CA THR A 200 -15.46 -1.86 12.89
C THR A 200 -15.08 -3.32 12.75
N HIS A 201 -15.56 -3.97 11.69
CA HIS A 201 -15.30 -5.37 11.35
C HIS A 201 -14.54 -5.52 10.04
N SER A 202 -13.64 -6.49 10.00
CA SER A 202 -12.97 -6.96 8.79
C SER A 202 -13.89 -7.81 7.95
N PHE A 203 -13.72 -7.74 6.63
CA PHE A 203 -14.01 -8.88 5.77
C PHE A 203 -12.88 -9.89 5.96
N LEU A 204 -13.16 -11.00 6.66
CA LEU A 204 -12.20 -12.10 6.81
C LEU A 204 -12.40 -13.10 5.67
N TYR A 205 -11.31 -13.50 5.01
CA TYR A 205 -11.32 -14.67 4.15
C TYR A 205 -11.28 -15.94 5.02
N ASN A 206 -12.01 -16.98 4.60
CA ASN A 206 -12.15 -18.25 5.34
C ASN A 206 -10.84 -18.89 5.79
N GLU A 207 -9.81 -18.71 4.98
CA GLU A 207 -8.49 -19.30 5.18
C GLU A 207 -7.76 -18.75 6.40
N PHE A 208 -8.23 -17.63 6.97
CA PHE A 208 -7.66 -17.01 8.16
C PHE A 208 -8.46 -17.27 9.44
N LEU A 209 -9.52 -18.10 9.35
CA LEU A 209 -10.33 -18.50 10.49
C LEU A 209 -9.83 -19.84 11.09
N PRO A 210 -10.04 -20.08 12.41
CA PRO A 210 -9.84 -21.39 13.02
C PRO A 210 -10.44 -22.55 12.22
N ALA A 211 -9.72 -23.68 12.17
CA ALA A 211 -10.14 -24.87 11.44
C ALA A 211 -11.54 -25.33 11.89
N GLY A 212 -12.50 -25.32 10.96
CA GLY A 212 -13.91 -25.64 11.22
C GLY A 212 -14.87 -24.48 10.97
N LEU A 213 -14.37 -23.25 10.85
CA LEU A 213 -15.16 -22.06 10.50
C LEU A 213 -15.16 -21.86 8.99
N ASN A 214 -16.30 -22.11 8.35
CA ASN A 214 -16.47 -21.98 6.90
C ASN A 214 -17.38 -20.79 6.59
N MET A 215 -16.81 -19.62 6.38
CA MET A 215 -17.54 -18.40 6.03
C MET A 215 -17.61 -18.15 4.51
N THR A 216 -17.70 -19.23 3.69
CA THR A 216 -17.62 -19.18 2.20
C THR A 216 -18.70 -18.29 1.58
N ARG A 217 -19.65 -17.83 2.38
CA ARG A 217 -20.61 -16.81 2.02
C ARG A 217 -20.80 -15.84 3.17
N PHE A 218 -19.94 -14.83 3.33
CA PHE A 218 -20.51 -13.52 3.64
C PHE A 218 -21.34 -13.06 2.41
N GLN A 219 -22.41 -13.81 2.09
CA GLN A 219 -23.57 -13.17 1.50
C GLN A 219 -23.92 -12.13 2.54
N TRP A 220 -23.94 -10.88 2.11
CA TRP A 220 -24.22 -9.69 2.88
C TRP A 220 -25.60 -9.74 3.58
N ASP A 221 -26.25 -10.90 3.66
CA ASP A 221 -27.59 -11.12 4.17
C ASP A 221 -27.61 -10.91 5.67
N TYR A 222 -27.48 -9.64 6.05
CA TYR A 222 -27.94 -9.14 7.32
C TYR A 222 -29.45 -9.32 7.33
N ALA A 223 -29.88 -10.49 7.81
CA ALA A 223 -31.29 -10.83 7.95
C ALA A 223 -31.85 -10.12 9.20
N TYR A 224 -32.03 -8.81 9.11
CA TYR A 224 -32.84 -8.09 10.09
C TYR A 224 -34.31 -8.42 9.87
N ASP A 225 -35.06 -8.61 10.95
CA ASP A 225 -36.52 -8.82 10.92
C ASP A 225 -36.99 -10.00 10.05
N ARG A 226 -36.18 -11.05 9.91
CA ARG A 226 -36.59 -12.29 9.25
C ARG A 226 -36.38 -13.49 10.17
N PRO A 227 -37.41 -14.31 10.40
CA PRO A 227 -37.22 -15.60 11.04
C PRO A 227 -36.28 -16.41 10.17
N VAL A 228 -35.11 -16.75 10.69
CA VAL A 228 -34.18 -17.63 9.97
C VAL A 228 -34.87 -18.98 9.81
N PRO A 229 -35.12 -19.47 8.58
CA PRO A 229 -35.69 -20.79 8.38
C PRO A 229 -34.87 -21.83 9.15
N GLN A 230 -35.51 -22.75 9.89
CA GLN A 230 -34.81 -23.71 10.75
C GLN A 230 -33.71 -24.50 10.02
N ASN A 231 -33.84 -24.65 8.71
CA ASN A 231 -32.91 -25.28 7.78
C ASN A 231 -31.69 -24.42 7.37
N GLU A 232 -31.72 -23.10 7.56
CA GLU A 232 -30.58 -22.17 7.37
C GLU A 232 -29.92 -21.78 8.71
N SER A 233 -30.59 -22.07 9.83
CA SER A 233 -30.13 -21.73 11.19
C SER A 233 -28.77 -22.31 11.54
N SER A 234 -28.38 -23.46 10.97
CA SER A 234 -27.08 -24.08 11.21
C SER A 234 -25.92 -23.49 10.39
N ASN A 235 -26.18 -22.63 9.41
CA ASN A 235 -25.10 -21.93 8.68
C ASN A 235 -25.01 -20.46 9.08
N ILE A 236 -26.16 -19.80 9.28
CA ILE A 236 -26.23 -18.39 9.68
C ILE A 236 -25.84 -18.22 11.16
N SER A 237 -26.29 -19.11 12.06
CA SER A 237 -25.87 -19.07 13.47
C SER A 237 -24.36 -19.28 13.63
N TRP A 238 -23.76 -20.12 12.78
CA TRP A 238 -22.31 -20.37 12.81
C TRP A 238 -21.50 -19.24 12.17
N MET A 239 -21.93 -18.67 11.06
CA MET A 239 -21.26 -17.49 10.47
C MET A 239 -21.35 -16.25 11.37
N LEU A 240 -22.53 -15.95 11.93
CA LEU A 240 -22.74 -14.78 12.77
C LEU A 240 -22.15 -14.96 14.18
N GLN A 241 -22.08 -16.20 14.68
CA GLN A 241 -21.22 -16.48 15.83
C GLN A 241 -19.75 -16.24 15.45
N SER A 242 -19.22 -16.83 14.39
CA SER A 242 -17.79 -16.66 14.05
C SER A 242 -17.37 -15.20 13.83
N ALA A 243 -18.19 -14.42 13.10
CA ALA A 243 -17.89 -13.01 12.79
C ALA A 243 -17.99 -12.05 13.98
N CYS A 244 -18.69 -12.42 15.07
CA CYS A 244 -18.92 -11.55 16.24
C CYS A 244 -18.35 -12.11 17.56
N VAL A 245 -17.92 -13.38 17.62
CA VAL A 245 -17.82 -14.12 18.91
C VAL A 245 -16.41 -14.43 19.36
N GLU A 246 -15.44 -14.59 18.47
CA GLU A 246 -14.04 -14.81 18.88
C GLU A 246 -13.07 -13.75 18.33
N GLU A 247 -13.52 -12.94 17.37
CA GLU A 247 -12.60 -12.25 16.45
C GLU A 247 -12.90 -10.78 16.17
N ALA A 248 -13.96 -10.20 16.73
CA ALA A 248 -14.07 -8.74 16.77
C ALA A 248 -12.80 -8.27 17.50
N TRP A 249 -11.93 -7.54 16.81
CA TRP A 249 -10.62 -7.16 17.38
C TRP A 249 -10.81 -6.39 18.71
N GLU A 250 -11.92 -5.65 18.84
CA GLU A 250 -12.37 -4.95 20.07
C GLU A 250 -12.74 -5.91 21.22
N HIS A 251 -13.01 -7.17 20.93
CA HIS A 251 -13.20 -8.27 21.90
C HIS A 251 -11.87 -8.91 22.31
N ALA A 252 -10.87 -8.98 21.43
CA ALA A 252 -9.62 -9.73 21.66
C ALA A 252 -8.64 -9.11 22.71
N HIS A 253 -9.06 -8.10 23.45
CA HIS A 253 -8.21 -7.30 24.34
C HIS A 253 -8.00 -7.87 25.75
N ASP A 254 -8.68 -8.95 26.12
CA ASP A 254 -8.46 -9.63 27.40
C ASP A 254 -8.04 -11.10 27.20
N PRO A 255 -6.79 -11.49 27.51
CA PRO A 255 -6.37 -12.89 27.48
C PRO A 255 -7.11 -13.78 28.49
N GLN A 256 -7.89 -13.21 29.41
CA GLN A 256 -8.81 -13.93 30.31
C GLN A 256 -10.27 -14.00 29.81
N GLY A 257 -10.54 -13.55 28.59
CA GLY A 257 -11.87 -13.58 27.98
C GLY A 257 -12.33 -12.17 27.66
N GLY A 258 -12.29 -11.85 26.38
CA GLY A 258 -12.72 -10.58 25.80
C GLY A 258 -14.03 -10.01 26.34
N ASP A 259 -14.29 -8.74 26.06
CA ASP A 259 -15.49 -8.04 26.55
C ASP A 259 -16.80 -8.81 26.22
N PRO A 260 -17.35 -9.61 27.16
CA PRO A 260 -18.40 -10.56 26.83
C PRO A 260 -19.73 -9.85 26.52
N ASP A 261 -19.83 -8.57 26.90
CA ASP A 261 -21.01 -7.76 26.71
C ASP A 261 -21.04 -7.11 25.33
N ILE A 262 -19.88 -6.83 24.71
CA ILE A 262 -19.84 -6.26 23.36
C ILE A 262 -20.54 -7.18 22.37
N ARG A 263 -20.36 -8.50 22.53
CA ARG A 263 -20.98 -9.53 21.71
C ARG A 263 -22.50 -9.40 21.69
N LYS A 264 -23.11 -9.06 22.83
CA LYS A 264 -24.56 -8.94 22.96
C LYS A 264 -25.10 -7.66 22.30
N VAL A 265 -24.25 -6.64 22.11
CA VAL A 265 -24.58 -5.43 21.35
C VAL A 265 -24.47 -5.67 19.84
N PHE A 266 -23.45 -6.42 19.43
CA PHE A 266 -23.28 -6.84 18.04
C PHE A 266 -24.38 -7.78 17.59
N PHE A 267 -24.72 -8.74 18.45
CA PHE A 267 -25.60 -9.83 18.11
C PHE A 267 -26.44 -10.22 19.32
N TRP A 268 -27.74 -9.93 19.22
CA TRP A 268 -28.73 -10.28 20.19
C TRP A 268 -29.81 -11.16 19.54
N GLN A 269 -29.97 -12.36 20.05
CA GLN A 269 -31.06 -13.25 19.68
C GLN A 269 -32.25 -13.11 20.63
N GLU A 270 -33.45 -12.92 20.08
CA GLU A 270 -34.72 -12.97 20.80
C GLU A 270 -35.66 -13.94 20.06
N GLY A 271 -35.77 -15.17 20.55
CA GLY A 271 -36.50 -16.23 19.86
C GLY A 271 -35.81 -16.64 18.54
N SER A 272 -36.53 -16.53 17.42
CA SER A 272 -36.00 -16.78 16.07
C SER A 272 -35.40 -15.55 15.39
N ASP A 273 -35.57 -14.38 16.00
CA ASP A 273 -35.16 -13.11 15.43
C ASP A 273 -33.80 -12.69 16.00
N TYR A 274 -33.04 -12.01 15.15
CA TYR A 274 -31.72 -11.51 15.47
C TYR A 274 -31.69 -9.99 15.28
N TYR A 275 -31.24 -9.31 16.31
CA TYR A 275 -31.08 -7.87 16.37
C TYR A 275 -29.62 -7.54 16.68
N GLY A 276 -29.19 -6.31 16.37
CA GLY A 276 -27.86 -5.88 16.77
C GLY A 276 -27.27 -4.81 15.88
N PHE A 277 -25.94 -4.84 15.83
CA PHE A 277 -25.08 -3.87 15.15
C PHE A 277 -25.45 -3.66 13.68
N LEU A 278 -25.35 -2.41 13.24
CA LEU A 278 -25.53 -2.01 11.86
C LEU A 278 -24.20 -1.53 11.30
N PRO A 279 -23.71 -2.10 10.18
CA PRO A 279 -22.41 -1.78 9.60
C PRO A 279 -22.29 -0.36 9.06
N PHE A 280 -23.41 0.31 8.85
CA PHE A 280 -23.46 1.66 8.29
C PHE A 280 -24.44 2.52 9.07
N MET A 281 -24.12 3.81 9.15
CA MET A 281 -25.06 4.81 9.62
C MET A 281 -26.16 4.98 8.58
N TYR A 282 -27.42 4.76 8.97
CA TYR A 282 -28.56 4.91 8.08
C TYR A 282 -29.08 6.35 8.10
N GLY A 283 -28.93 7.05 6.98
CA GLY A 283 -29.50 8.38 6.74
C GLY A 283 -30.66 8.34 5.75
N ARG A 284 -31.56 9.32 5.81
CA ARG A 284 -32.65 9.51 4.84
C ARG A 284 -32.11 10.28 3.62
N TYR A 285 -32.10 9.69 2.43
CA TYR A 285 -31.86 10.44 1.19
C TYR A 285 -33.14 11.21 0.82
N THR A 286 -33.03 12.50 0.57
CA THR A 286 -34.11 13.35 0.05
C THR A 286 -34.29 13.09 -1.46
N GLY A 287 -34.82 11.91 -1.80
CA GLY A 287 -35.45 11.71 -3.11
C GLY A 287 -36.74 12.55 -3.21
N PRO A 288 -37.38 12.63 -4.39
CA PRO A 288 -38.67 13.32 -4.54
C PRO A 288 -39.65 12.80 -3.49
N ALA A 289 -40.28 13.74 -2.78
CA ALA A 289 -40.77 13.65 -1.40
C ALA A 289 -41.84 12.57 -1.07
N ASP A 290 -42.22 11.69 -2.01
CA ASP A 290 -43.39 10.82 -1.90
C ASP A 290 -43.11 9.33 -1.69
N SER A 291 -41.86 8.86 -1.68
CA SER A 291 -41.60 7.46 -1.30
C SER A 291 -41.38 7.35 0.21
N ALA A 292 -42.39 6.84 0.92
CA ALA A 292 -42.31 6.46 2.35
C ALA A 292 -41.27 5.36 2.65
N THR A 293 -40.58 4.85 1.63
CA THR A 293 -39.46 3.92 1.73
C THR A 293 -38.13 4.68 1.65
N PRO A 294 -37.27 4.58 2.68
CA PRO A 294 -35.88 5.04 2.58
C PRO A 294 -35.22 4.42 1.35
N TYR A 295 -34.65 5.22 0.46
CA TYR A 295 -33.88 4.72 -0.67
C TYR A 295 -32.39 4.69 -0.31
N TYR A 296 -31.73 3.58 -0.58
CA TYR A 296 -30.37 3.26 -0.10
C TYR A 296 -29.32 3.50 -1.19
N TRP A 297 -28.10 3.86 -0.77
CA TRP A 297 -26.92 3.92 -1.65
C TRP A 297 -26.28 2.54 -1.92
N SER A 298 -26.81 1.46 -1.35
CA SER A 298 -26.31 0.12 -1.67
C SER A 298 -27.00 -0.41 -2.93
N THR A 299 -26.19 -0.73 -3.94
CA THR A 299 -26.52 -1.54 -5.12
C THR A 299 -26.89 -3.00 -4.81
N LEU A 300 -27.33 -3.31 -3.58
CA LEU A 300 -27.67 -4.65 -3.12
C LEU A 300 -29.20 -4.83 -3.06
N PRO A 301 -29.88 -5.15 -4.17
CA PRO A 301 -31.34 -5.11 -4.31
C PRO A 301 -32.15 -6.10 -3.47
N ASN A 302 -31.52 -6.97 -2.66
CA ASN A 302 -32.19 -8.08 -1.97
C ASN A 302 -32.10 -8.07 -0.44
N GLN A 303 -31.52 -7.04 0.16
CA GLN A 303 -31.19 -7.08 1.59
C GLN A 303 -32.23 -6.33 2.41
N GLY A 304 -32.74 -7.01 3.43
CA GLY A 304 -33.79 -6.47 4.29
C GLY A 304 -33.33 -5.15 4.91
N VAL A 305 -34.18 -4.13 4.75
CA VAL A 305 -34.04 -2.86 5.46
C VAL A 305 -34.23 -3.13 6.95
N PRO A 306 -33.35 -2.62 7.86
CA PRO A 306 -33.61 -2.72 9.28
C PRO A 306 -34.95 -2.06 9.60
N SER A 307 -35.87 -2.78 10.23
CA SER A 307 -37.11 -2.18 10.68
C SER A 307 -36.84 -1.15 11.79
N ARG A 308 -37.81 -0.26 12.01
CA ARG A 308 -37.84 0.60 13.20
C ARG A 308 -37.70 -0.22 14.50
N GLY A 309 -38.26 -1.43 14.54
CA GLY A 309 -38.12 -2.37 15.66
C GLY A 309 -36.67 -2.78 15.87
N SER A 310 -35.99 -3.22 14.80
CA SER A 310 -34.56 -3.59 14.83
C SER A 310 -33.66 -2.44 15.28
N LEU A 311 -33.89 -1.22 14.79
CA LEU A 311 -33.12 -0.06 15.26
C LEU A 311 -33.36 0.24 16.74
N MET A 312 -34.60 0.16 17.20
CA MET A 312 -34.93 0.36 18.61
C MET A 312 -34.25 -0.70 19.48
N ARG A 313 -34.19 -1.95 19.01
CA ARG A 313 -33.46 -3.05 19.65
C ARG A 313 -31.95 -2.78 19.73
N TYR A 314 -31.36 -2.18 18.69
CA TYR A 314 -29.95 -1.77 18.72
C TYR A 314 -29.71 -0.66 19.77
N VAL A 315 -30.58 0.35 19.84
CA VAL A 315 -30.50 1.40 20.88
C VAL A 315 -30.67 0.80 22.28
N GLN A 316 -31.61 -0.14 22.46
CA GLN A 316 -31.79 -0.88 23.72
C GLN A 316 -30.51 -1.62 24.12
N ALA A 317 -29.87 -2.32 23.19
CA ALA A 317 -28.63 -3.05 23.43
C ALA A 317 -27.48 -2.09 23.79
N ALA A 318 -27.38 -0.93 23.12
CA ALA A 318 -26.37 0.08 23.44
C ALA A 318 -26.56 0.70 24.84
N TYR A 319 -27.81 0.97 25.25
CA TYR A 319 -28.09 1.41 26.63
C TYR A 319 -27.81 0.31 27.66
N TRP A 320 -28.21 -0.92 27.38
CA TRP A 320 -27.88 -2.06 28.22
C TRP A 320 -26.36 -2.22 28.40
N TYR A 321 -25.59 -1.98 27.34
CA TYR A 321 -24.13 -2.04 27.36
C TYR A 321 -23.53 -0.93 28.21
N CYS A 322 -24.08 0.29 28.18
CA CYS A 322 -23.70 1.35 29.11
C CYS A 322 -23.88 0.90 30.57
N VAL A 323 -24.99 0.24 30.89
CA VAL A 323 -25.23 -0.33 32.23
C VAL A 323 -24.21 -1.40 32.59
N GLN A 324 -23.91 -2.35 31.68
CA GLN A 324 -22.94 -3.42 31.97
C GLN A 324 -21.51 -2.90 32.13
N LYS A 325 -21.16 -1.83 31.41
CA LYS A 325 -19.89 -1.14 31.59
C LYS A 325 -19.81 -0.34 32.89
N GLY A 326 -20.91 -0.19 33.62
CA GLY A 326 -20.99 0.58 34.85
C GLY A 326 -20.93 2.09 34.61
N ILE A 327 -21.34 2.56 33.41
CA ILE A 327 -21.42 3.98 33.07
C ILE A 327 -22.46 4.65 33.96
N ASP A 328 -22.17 5.84 34.46
CA ASP A 328 -23.11 6.60 35.27
C ASP A 328 -24.41 6.88 34.48
N PRO A 329 -25.61 6.66 35.07
CA PRO A 329 -26.87 6.98 34.41
C PRO A 329 -26.99 8.43 33.94
N GLY A 330 -26.37 9.39 34.63
CA GLY A 330 -26.32 10.78 34.19
C GLY A 330 -25.53 10.99 32.90
N THR A 331 -24.62 10.06 32.55
CA THR A 331 -23.84 10.12 31.32
C THR A 331 -24.59 9.57 30.12
N TYR A 332 -25.30 8.44 30.25
CA TYR A 332 -26.05 7.86 29.14
C TYR A 332 -27.55 8.23 29.13
N ASP A 333 -28.11 8.79 30.19
CA ASP A 333 -29.49 9.31 30.25
C ASP A 333 -29.52 10.68 30.93
N PRO A 334 -28.89 11.71 30.32
CA PRO A 334 -28.85 13.04 30.92
C PRO A 334 -30.25 13.63 30.98
N GLY A 335 -30.65 14.11 32.17
CA GLY A 335 -31.92 14.83 32.34
C GLY A 335 -32.01 16.12 31.51
N SER A 336 -30.86 16.74 31.19
CA SER A 336 -30.75 17.83 30.22
C SER A 336 -29.52 17.62 29.33
N PRO A 337 -29.69 17.44 28.00
CA PRO A 337 -28.57 17.21 27.09
C PRO A 337 -27.78 18.49 26.73
N SER A 338 -28.12 19.64 27.31
CA SER A 338 -27.56 20.96 26.94
C SER A 338 -26.10 21.17 27.36
N THR A 339 -25.61 20.41 28.33
CA THR A 339 -24.23 20.50 28.82
C THR A 339 -23.51 19.17 28.65
N ILE A 340 -22.47 19.15 27.82
CA ILE A 340 -21.59 18.00 27.63
C ILE A 340 -20.48 18.09 28.69
N PRO A 341 -20.38 17.15 29.64
CA PRO A 341 -19.32 17.18 30.65
C PRO A 341 -17.92 17.24 30.03
N ALA A 342 -16.99 17.89 30.73
CA ALA A 342 -15.57 17.79 30.45
C ALA A 342 -15.02 16.57 31.18
N GLY A 343 -14.28 15.69 30.51
CA GLY A 343 -13.67 14.53 31.17
C GLY A 343 -14.49 13.26 31.15
N PHE A 344 -13.85 12.20 31.62
CA PHE A 344 -14.46 10.92 31.93
C PHE A 344 -15.13 10.96 33.30
N ASP A 345 -16.13 10.10 33.50
CA ASP A 345 -16.67 9.85 34.82
C ASP A 345 -15.61 9.15 35.69
N ALA A 346 -15.71 9.27 37.01
CA ALA A 346 -14.72 8.70 37.94
C ALA A 346 -14.64 7.16 37.88
N SER A 347 -15.71 6.51 37.43
CA SER A 347 -15.81 5.08 37.14
C SER A 347 -16.86 4.91 36.04
N PRO A 348 -16.69 3.99 35.08
CA PRO A 348 -15.62 2.99 34.94
C PRO A 348 -14.36 3.57 34.28
N GLU A 349 -13.38 2.73 33.94
CA GLU A 349 -12.18 3.13 33.18
C GLU A 349 -12.54 3.91 31.89
N PRO A 350 -11.77 4.94 31.50
CA PRO A 350 -12.05 5.79 30.34
C PRO A 350 -12.37 5.05 29.04
N TRP A 351 -11.63 3.99 28.71
CA TRP A 351 -11.83 3.21 27.47
C TRP A 351 -13.23 2.57 27.40
N LYS A 352 -13.80 2.12 28.54
CA LYS A 352 -15.16 1.55 28.61
C LYS A 352 -16.20 2.60 28.29
N GLN A 353 -15.98 3.84 28.75
CA GLN A 353 -16.85 4.97 28.47
C GLN A 353 -16.80 5.35 26.99
N VAL A 354 -15.60 5.45 26.41
CA VAL A 354 -15.42 5.71 24.97
C VAL A 354 -16.13 4.65 24.13
N GLN A 355 -15.93 3.37 24.47
CA GLN A 355 -16.53 2.26 23.74
C GLN A 355 -18.06 2.31 23.85
N ALA A 356 -18.62 2.32 25.06
CA ALA A 356 -20.07 2.36 25.25
C ALA A 356 -20.74 3.58 24.59
N MET A 357 -20.14 4.76 24.72
CA MET A 357 -20.67 5.99 24.10
C MET A 357 -20.56 5.97 22.58
N ARG A 358 -19.55 5.31 21.99
CA ARG A 358 -19.46 5.10 20.54
C ARG A 358 -20.66 4.28 20.04
N PHE A 359 -20.95 3.14 20.68
CA PHE A 359 -22.10 2.30 20.34
C PHE A 359 -23.42 3.07 20.48
N LEU A 360 -23.60 3.79 21.59
CA LEU A 360 -24.82 4.55 21.85
C LEU A 360 -25.01 5.70 20.85
N ALA A 361 -23.95 6.47 20.57
CA ALA A 361 -23.99 7.54 19.59
C ALA A 361 -24.34 7.01 18.19
N HIS A 362 -23.72 5.92 17.76
CA HIS A 362 -24.02 5.32 16.46
C HIS A 362 -25.45 4.76 16.39
N ALA A 363 -25.87 3.95 17.37
CA ALA A 363 -27.20 3.33 17.39
C ALA A 363 -28.32 4.38 17.38
N THR A 364 -28.16 5.46 18.16
CA THR A 364 -29.14 6.54 18.24
C THR A 364 -29.12 7.42 17.00
N ALA A 365 -27.96 7.62 16.36
CA ALA A 365 -27.88 8.30 15.07
C ALA A 365 -28.60 7.51 13.96
N CYS A 366 -28.55 6.17 13.96
CA CYS A 366 -29.33 5.37 13.00
C CYS A 366 -30.85 5.60 13.10
N MET A 367 -31.37 5.95 14.28
CA MET A 367 -32.80 6.26 14.47
C MET A 367 -33.26 7.48 13.66
N THR A 368 -32.36 8.39 13.27
CA THR A 368 -32.74 9.57 12.48
C THR A 368 -33.23 9.22 11.07
N SER A 369 -33.00 7.99 10.60
CA SER A 369 -33.58 7.47 9.35
C SER A 369 -35.11 7.36 9.39
N PHE A 370 -35.69 7.00 10.54
CA PHE A 370 -37.13 6.86 10.74
C PHE A 370 -37.76 8.10 11.38
N TYR A 371 -36.95 8.89 12.07
CA TYR A 371 -37.36 10.08 12.78
C TYR A 371 -36.52 11.26 12.29
N PRO A 372 -36.94 11.94 11.22
CA PRO A 372 -36.16 13.03 10.67
C PRO A 372 -36.04 14.17 11.68
N HIS A 373 -34.85 14.78 11.72
CA HIS A 373 -34.61 15.99 12.49
C HIS A 373 -35.61 17.07 12.08
N SER A 374 -36.32 17.68 13.05
CA SER A 374 -37.12 18.87 12.81
C SER A 374 -36.16 20.04 12.62
N SER A 375 -35.61 20.20 11.42
CA SER A 375 -34.47 21.06 11.10
C SER A 375 -34.79 22.56 11.10
N GLY A 376 -35.69 23.04 11.97
CA GLY A 376 -36.18 24.43 11.99
C GLY A 376 -36.87 24.88 10.69
N ASP A 377 -36.80 24.08 9.64
CA ASP A 377 -37.39 24.29 8.34
C ASP A 377 -38.83 23.79 8.41
N SER A 378 -39.75 24.74 8.52
CA SER A 378 -41.20 24.51 8.60
C SER A 378 -41.78 23.68 7.45
N THR A 379 -40.99 23.40 6.41
CA THR A 379 -41.42 22.61 5.24
C THR A 379 -41.23 21.10 5.42
N ILE A 380 -40.39 20.65 6.35
CA ILE A 380 -40.27 19.24 6.73
C ILE A 380 -41.03 19.07 8.04
N VAL A 381 -42.25 18.52 7.98
CA VAL A 381 -43.01 18.15 9.18
C VAL A 381 -42.23 17.05 9.91
N GLY A 382 -41.34 17.46 10.83
CA GLY A 382 -40.59 16.55 11.69
C GLY A 382 -41.54 15.80 12.61
N ASP A 383 -41.16 14.58 12.97
CA ASP A 383 -41.90 13.81 13.96
C ASP A 383 -41.82 14.55 15.32
N PRO A 384 -42.96 14.92 15.96
CA PRO A 384 -42.96 15.61 17.25
C PRO A 384 -42.20 14.86 18.35
N TYR A 385 -42.01 13.54 18.21
CA TYR A 385 -41.30 12.70 19.18
C TYR A 385 -39.79 12.98 19.26
N LEU A 386 -39.14 13.50 18.22
CA LEU A 386 -37.69 13.82 18.27
C LEU A 386 -37.37 15.28 18.54
N SER A 387 -38.34 16.18 18.72
CA SER A 387 -38.00 17.56 19.10
C SER A 387 -37.31 17.64 20.47
N ASP A 388 -36.44 18.64 20.69
CA ASP A 388 -35.75 18.85 21.97
C ASP A 388 -36.72 19.02 23.16
N ALA A 389 -37.91 19.58 22.90
CA ALA A 389 -38.97 19.79 23.87
C ALA A 389 -40.03 18.67 23.87
N GLY A 390 -39.88 17.67 23.00
CA GLY A 390 -40.82 16.57 22.84
C GLY A 390 -40.64 15.49 23.92
N PRO A 391 -41.61 14.56 24.04
CA PRO A 391 -41.53 13.46 24.99
C PRO A 391 -40.41 12.44 24.69
N GLY A 392 -39.76 12.54 23.52
CA GLY A 392 -38.79 11.56 23.06
C GLY A 392 -39.46 10.32 22.46
N VAL A 393 -38.72 9.59 21.62
CA VAL A 393 -39.07 8.21 21.26
C VAL A 393 -38.83 7.33 22.48
N PRO A 394 -39.86 6.67 23.06
CA PRO A 394 -39.66 5.83 24.22
C PRO A 394 -38.86 4.58 23.84
N ILE A 395 -37.68 4.42 24.43
CA ILE A 395 -36.85 3.22 24.31
C ILE A 395 -37.12 2.35 25.54
N PRO A 396 -37.84 1.22 25.41
CA PRO A 396 -38.20 0.38 26.55
C PRO A 396 -36.98 -0.26 27.22
N PRO A 397 -37.06 -0.63 28.51
CA PRO A 397 -36.07 -1.48 29.16
C PRO A 397 -35.86 -2.80 28.40
N VAL A 398 -34.66 -3.36 28.52
CA VAL A 398 -34.30 -4.66 27.94
C VAL A 398 -33.49 -5.48 28.94
N THR A 399 -33.63 -6.81 28.89
CA THR A 399 -32.79 -7.76 29.63
C THR A 399 -32.02 -8.61 28.62
N LEU A 400 -30.69 -8.48 28.58
CA LEU A 400 -29.83 -9.24 27.68
C LEU A 400 -28.90 -10.15 28.49
N GLY A 401 -28.82 -11.43 28.11
CA GLY A 401 -27.99 -12.41 28.81
C GLY A 401 -28.33 -12.57 30.31
N GLY A 402 -29.59 -12.34 30.70
CA GLY A 402 -30.04 -12.38 32.09
C GLY A 402 -29.73 -11.13 32.92
N GLN A 403 -29.06 -10.12 32.33
CA GLN A 403 -28.75 -8.86 33.00
C GLN A 403 -29.70 -7.76 32.52
N ALA A 404 -30.27 -7.01 33.46
CA ALA A 404 -31.15 -5.89 33.16
C ALA A 404 -30.35 -4.69 32.63
N GLY A 405 -30.92 -4.00 31.64
CA GLY A 405 -30.48 -2.68 31.21
C GLY A 405 -31.08 -1.58 32.10
N PRO A 406 -31.26 -0.35 31.57
CA PRO A 406 -31.88 0.73 32.34
C PRO A 406 -33.28 0.34 32.84
N PRO A 407 -33.62 0.63 34.12
CA PRO A 407 -34.86 0.16 34.72
C PRO A 407 -36.12 0.87 34.21
N ASN A 408 -35.96 2.08 33.65
CA ASN A 408 -37.04 2.91 33.14
C ASN A 408 -36.90 3.11 31.63
N PRO A 409 -38.01 3.28 30.89
CA PRO A 409 -37.95 3.69 29.50
C PRO A 409 -37.19 5.02 29.35
N ILE A 410 -36.27 5.08 28.39
CA ILE A 410 -35.52 6.31 28.09
C ILE A 410 -36.20 7.01 26.92
N GLY A 411 -36.64 8.25 27.12
CA GLY A 411 -37.11 9.10 26.02
C GLY A 411 -35.91 9.58 25.20
N LEU A 412 -35.74 9.06 23.98
CA LEU A 412 -34.71 9.49 23.04
C LEU A 412 -35.20 10.74 22.30
N THR A 413 -34.59 11.89 22.54
CA THR A 413 -34.85 13.16 21.84
C THR A 413 -33.69 13.50 20.91
N ASP A 414 -33.88 14.45 19.99
CA ASP A 414 -32.79 14.96 19.16
C ASP A 414 -31.64 15.55 19.99
N GLY A 415 -31.96 16.30 21.05
CA GLY A 415 -30.97 16.79 22.00
C GLY A 415 -30.10 15.68 22.58
N LYS A 416 -30.68 14.51 22.91
CA LYS A 416 -29.92 13.35 23.37
C LYS A 416 -29.06 12.73 22.27
N ILE A 417 -29.56 12.63 21.03
CA ILE A 417 -28.76 12.14 19.89
C ILE A 417 -27.52 13.02 19.68
N ARG A 418 -27.70 14.35 19.63
CA ARG A 418 -26.59 15.31 19.53
C ARG A 418 -25.65 15.23 20.72
N TYR A 419 -26.19 15.14 21.93
CA TYR A 419 -25.39 14.95 23.12
C TYR A 419 -24.53 13.68 23.05
N TYR A 420 -25.08 12.53 22.64
CA TYR A 420 -24.30 11.29 22.53
C TYR A 420 -23.22 11.39 21.46
N HIS A 421 -23.53 12.00 20.31
CA HIS A 421 -22.56 12.27 19.24
C HIS A 421 -21.38 13.10 19.75
N GLU A 422 -21.66 14.28 20.31
CA GLU A 422 -20.63 15.18 20.81
C GLU A 422 -19.87 14.62 22.01
N ARG A 423 -20.56 13.90 22.90
CA ARG A 423 -19.94 13.23 24.05
C ARG A 423 -19.00 12.13 23.58
N SER A 424 -19.41 11.30 22.62
CA SER A 424 -18.55 10.26 22.02
C SER A 424 -17.31 10.86 21.39
N LEU A 425 -17.46 11.93 20.59
CA LEU A 425 -16.32 12.63 19.98
C LEU A 425 -15.39 13.21 21.04
N ARG A 426 -15.93 13.95 22.01
CA ARG A 426 -15.11 14.54 23.07
C ARG A 426 -14.35 13.49 23.87
N MET A 427 -15.02 12.39 24.24
CA MET A 427 -14.41 11.28 24.96
C MET A 427 -13.28 10.63 24.17
N ILE A 428 -13.46 10.29 22.88
CA ILE A 428 -12.36 9.68 22.13
C ILE A 428 -11.19 10.64 21.93
N MET A 429 -11.48 11.92 21.66
CA MET A 429 -10.44 12.94 21.48
C MET A 429 -9.62 13.14 22.74
N GLN A 430 -10.27 13.12 23.91
CA GLN A 430 -9.62 13.20 25.21
C GLN A 430 -8.86 11.91 25.52
N PHE A 431 -9.47 10.74 25.26
CA PHE A 431 -8.86 9.44 25.51
C PHE A 431 -7.57 9.27 24.73
N SER A 432 -7.57 9.58 23.43
CA SER A 432 -6.37 9.47 22.60
C SER A 432 -5.26 10.41 23.07
N ALA A 433 -5.60 11.61 23.55
CA ALA A 433 -4.62 12.55 24.07
C ALA A 433 -4.05 12.14 25.44
N GLU A 434 -4.88 11.62 26.35
CA GLU A 434 -4.49 11.25 27.71
C GLU A 434 -3.90 9.83 27.81
N ASN A 435 -4.30 8.93 26.90
CA ASN A 435 -3.91 7.53 26.87
C ASN A 435 -3.42 7.12 25.45
N PRO A 436 -2.36 7.78 24.93
CA PRO A 436 -1.88 7.55 23.56
C PRO A 436 -1.36 6.12 23.31
N TYR A 437 -1.02 5.39 24.36
CA TYR A 437 -0.52 4.01 24.29
C TYR A 437 -1.55 2.96 24.70
N ASP A 438 -2.74 3.35 25.17
CA ASP A 438 -3.84 2.41 25.39
C ASP A 438 -4.67 2.29 24.12
N TRP A 439 -4.64 1.11 23.51
CA TRP A 439 -5.30 0.85 22.24
C TRP A 439 -6.58 0.01 22.38
N ARG A 440 -7.16 -0.11 23.58
CA ARG A 440 -8.48 -0.77 23.78
C ARG A 440 -9.62 -0.16 22.96
N VAL A 441 -9.47 1.05 22.41
CA VAL A 441 -10.43 1.70 21.51
C VAL A 441 -9.72 2.24 20.28
N PRO A 442 -10.37 2.22 19.09
CA PRO A 442 -9.72 2.70 17.87
C PRO A 442 -9.51 4.21 17.92
N ARG A 443 -8.51 4.69 17.18
CA ARG A 443 -8.22 6.12 17.06
C ARG A 443 -9.23 6.79 16.12
N PRO A 444 -9.57 8.07 16.35
CA PRO A 444 -10.45 8.79 15.45
C PRO A 444 -9.71 9.20 14.18
N THR A 445 -10.22 8.86 13.00
CA THR A 445 -9.67 9.35 11.71
C THR A 445 -9.62 10.87 11.66
N GLN A 446 -10.55 11.55 12.34
CA GLN A 446 -10.63 13.02 12.38
C GLN A 446 -9.50 13.66 13.19
N ARG A 447 -8.69 12.89 13.94
CA ARG A 447 -7.59 13.43 14.73
C ARG A 447 -6.52 12.37 15.00
N ALA A 448 -5.72 12.08 13.98
CA ALA A 448 -4.42 11.48 14.22
C ALA A 448 -3.55 12.44 15.05
N ILE A 449 -2.92 11.91 16.10
CA ILE A 449 -1.97 12.65 16.93
C ILE A 449 -0.58 12.04 16.77
N MET A 450 0.45 12.85 17.02
CA MET A 450 1.85 12.40 16.88
C MET A 450 2.20 11.19 17.75
N MET A 451 1.41 10.90 18.78
CA MET A 451 1.60 9.79 19.73
C MET A 451 0.85 8.51 19.34
N ASP A 452 0.01 8.55 18.29
CA ASP A 452 -0.69 7.36 17.80
C ASP A 452 0.32 6.34 17.23
N HIS A 453 1.43 6.82 16.70
CA HIS A 453 2.59 5.99 16.39
C HIS A 453 3.59 6.15 17.53
N PRO A 454 3.93 5.08 18.28
CA PRO A 454 4.85 5.20 19.40
C PRO A 454 6.19 5.76 18.91
N LEU A 455 6.43 7.03 19.25
CA LEU A 455 7.71 7.69 18.99
C LEU A 455 8.73 7.20 20.00
N LEU A 456 10.01 7.24 19.61
CA LEU A 456 11.09 7.17 20.57
C LEU A 456 10.92 8.26 21.60
N GLU A 457 10.78 7.88 22.86
CA GLU A 457 10.85 8.80 23.97
C GLU A 457 12.33 8.93 24.38
N TYR A 458 12.78 10.16 24.60
CA TYR A 458 14.08 10.42 25.20
C TYR A 458 13.84 10.75 26.66
N ASP A 459 14.56 10.10 27.57
CA ASP A 459 14.48 10.38 29.00
C ASP A 459 15.11 11.74 29.27
N LEU A 460 14.29 12.80 29.23
CA LEU A 460 14.70 14.19 29.43
C LEU A 460 14.96 14.56 30.90
N PHE A 461 14.76 13.63 31.82
CA PHE A 461 14.77 13.90 33.26
C PHE A 461 15.91 13.19 34.00
N SER A 462 16.44 12.11 33.42
CA SER A 462 17.72 11.54 33.84
C SER A 462 18.91 12.30 33.22
N PRO A 463 20.08 12.32 33.88
CA PRO A 463 21.31 12.77 33.23
C PRO A 463 21.53 12.04 31.91
N PRO A 464 21.88 12.74 30.81
CA PRO A 464 22.20 12.11 29.53
C PRO A 464 23.28 11.04 29.69
N ASP A 465 23.17 9.95 28.95
CA ASP A 465 24.25 8.97 28.86
C ASP A 465 25.44 9.68 28.19
N SER A 466 26.53 9.80 28.96
CA SER A 466 27.76 10.46 28.51
C SER A 466 28.85 9.43 28.27
N GLY A 467 29.58 9.56 27.18
CA GLY A 467 30.71 8.71 26.87
C GLY A 467 31.48 9.22 25.67
N LYS A 468 32.50 8.46 25.27
CA LYS A 468 33.14 8.69 23.98
C LYS A 468 32.25 8.14 22.88
N ILE A 469 32.09 8.88 21.78
CA ILE A 469 31.46 8.32 20.57
C ILE A 469 32.25 7.06 20.21
N SER A 470 31.58 5.92 20.06
CA SER A 470 32.25 4.65 19.78
C SER A 470 33.15 4.78 18.55
N GLY A 471 34.47 4.58 18.73
CA GLY A 471 35.47 4.75 17.67
C GLY A 471 36.08 6.15 17.54
N SER A 472 35.78 7.10 18.44
CA SER A 472 36.42 8.41 18.52
C SER A 472 36.88 8.72 19.95
N ASN A 473 37.69 9.77 20.09
CA ASN A 473 38.07 10.33 21.40
C ASN A 473 37.22 11.55 21.79
N GLU A 474 36.18 11.87 21.01
CA GLU A 474 35.28 12.99 21.27
C GLU A 474 34.26 12.60 22.34
N ASP A 475 34.07 13.48 23.32
CA ASP A 475 33.00 13.33 24.31
C ASP A 475 31.65 13.64 23.66
N ALA A 476 30.69 12.77 23.89
CA ALA A 476 29.30 12.99 23.51
C ALA A 476 28.39 12.67 24.70
N ALA A 477 27.25 13.36 24.69
CA ALA A 477 26.14 13.09 25.58
C ALA A 477 24.91 12.92 24.70
N GLN A 478 24.14 11.86 24.94
CA GLN A 478 22.84 11.66 24.32
C GLN A 478 21.82 11.37 25.40
N TRP A 479 20.63 11.91 25.23
CA TRP A 479 19.51 11.52 26.06
C TRP A 479 19.25 10.03 25.85
N LYS A 480 19.06 9.29 26.94
CA LYS A 480 18.80 7.85 26.87
C LYS A 480 17.48 7.64 26.14
N PRO A 481 17.46 6.93 24.99
CA PRO A 481 16.20 6.51 24.41
C PRO A 481 15.56 5.54 25.40
N ILE A 482 14.38 5.89 25.89
CA ILE A 482 13.53 4.97 26.63
C ILE A 482 12.53 4.38 25.63
N PRO A 483 12.13 3.11 25.82
CA PRO A 483 10.98 2.59 25.08
C PRO A 483 9.84 3.59 25.26
N ALA A 484 9.10 3.88 24.17
CA ALA A 484 7.76 4.41 24.32
C ALA A 484 7.04 3.57 25.39
N GLN A 485 6.18 4.16 26.21
CA GLN A 485 5.40 3.34 27.14
C GLN A 485 4.83 2.14 26.37
N PRO A 486 4.99 0.90 26.88
CA PRO A 486 4.54 -0.27 26.14
C PRO A 486 3.10 -0.06 25.72
N VAL A 487 2.83 -0.30 24.44
CA VAL A 487 1.47 -0.29 23.93
C VAL A 487 0.65 -1.24 24.80
N LEU A 488 -0.34 -0.68 25.49
CA LEU A 488 -1.25 -1.40 26.33
C LEU A 488 -2.39 -1.93 25.45
N HIS A 489 -2.69 -3.21 25.63
CA HIS A 489 -3.77 -3.90 24.93
C HIS A 489 -3.68 -3.72 23.42
N PRO A 490 -2.55 -4.11 22.80
CA PRO A 490 -2.46 -4.06 21.35
C PRO A 490 -3.64 -4.81 20.74
N GLY A 491 -4.19 -5.85 21.36
CA GLY A 491 -5.33 -6.62 20.82
C GLY A 491 -4.89 -7.51 19.67
N ALA A 492 -5.83 -8.14 18.97
CA ALA A 492 -5.51 -8.97 17.82
C ALA A 492 -5.42 -8.18 16.52
N SER A 493 -4.78 -8.76 15.50
CA SER A 493 -4.81 -8.22 14.14
C SER A 493 -6.25 -8.22 13.62
N TRP A 494 -6.61 -7.22 12.85
CA TRP A 494 -7.87 -7.10 12.15
C TRP A 494 -7.99 -8.17 11.07
N MET A 495 -6.90 -8.54 10.41
CA MET A 495 -6.90 -9.63 9.42
C MET A 495 -6.63 -11.01 10.02
N TYR A 496 -5.95 -11.10 11.18
CA TYR A 496 -5.54 -12.37 11.83
C TYR A 496 -5.90 -12.41 13.32
N PRO A 497 -7.19 -12.33 13.68
CA PRO A 497 -7.64 -12.17 15.06
C PRO A 497 -7.34 -13.38 15.97
N ALA A 498 -7.23 -14.59 15.40
CA ALA A 498 -6.89 -15.81 16.14
C ALA A 498 -5.43 -15.85 16.63
N HIS A 499 -4.54 -15.00 16.10
CA HIS A 499 -3.15 -14.93 16.51
C HIS A 499 -2.92 -13.78 17.50
N GLN A 500 -2.87 -14.11 18.79
CA GLN A 500 -2.34 -13.19 19.79
C GLN A 500 -0.85 -12.98 19.52
N ILE A 501 -0.45 -11.72 19.35
CA ILE A 501 0.96 -11.33 19.33
C ILE A 501 1.46 -11.46 20.77
N ASP A 502 2.05 -12.62 21.09
CA ASP A 502 2.69 -12.84 22.38
C ASP A 502 3.99 -12.01 22.42
N PRO A 503 4.09 -11.00 23.31
CA PRO A 503 5.31 -10.18 23.43
C PRO A 503 6.55 -11.02 23.77
N SER A 504 6.36 -12.21 24.37
CA SER A 504 7.43 -13.08 24.87
C SER A 504 7.99 -14.07 23.85
N THR A 505 7.29 -14.37 22.74
CA THR A 505 7.77 -15.30 21.69
C THR A 505 8.59 -14.63 20.59
N SER A 506 8.75 -13.30 20.67
CA SER A 506 9.34 -12.44 19.64
C SER A 506 10.66 -12.97 19.05
N THR A 507 11.58 -13.52 19.85
CA THR A 507 12.89 -13.95 19.33
C THR A 507 12.82 -15.09 18.30
N SER A 508 11.78 -15.94 18.35
CA SER A 508 11.62 -17.02 17.37
C SER A 508 11.01 -16.54 16.05
N GLU A 509 10.21 -15.48 16.12
CA GLU A 509 9.44 -14.95 14.99
C GLU A 509 10.23 -13.96 14.15
N TRP A 510 11.21 -13.27 14.74
CA TRP A 510 12.11 -12.37 14.01
C TRP A 510 13.22 -13.12 13.24
N GLY A 511 13.30 -14.45 13.36
CA GLY A 511 14.39 -15.24 12.81
C GLY A 511 15.64 -15.20 13.70
N GLN A 512 16.77 -15.70 13.18
CA GLN A 512 17.99 -15.77 13.97
C GLN A 512 18.54 -14.37 14.24
N SER A 513 18.70 -14.00 15.52
CA SER A 513 19.22 -12.70 15.95
C SER A 513 20.58 -12.36 15.32
N SER A 514 21.39 -13.37 14.98
CA SER A 514 22.67 -13.22 14.27
C SER A 514 22.53 -12.65 12.85
N HIS A 515 21.34 -12.67 12.24
CA HIS A 515 21.08 -12.07 10.93
C HIS A 515 20.71 -10.58 11.02
N PHE A 516 20.48 -10.04 12.22
CA PHE A 516 20.22 -8.63 12.43
C PHE A 516 21.53 -7.85 12.52
N THR A 517 22.04 -7.45 11.36
CA THR A 517 23.30 -6.68 11.25
C THR A 517 23.11 -5.17 11.44
N LEU A 518 21.91 -4.72 11.80
CA LEU A 518 21.59 -3.30 11.96
C LEU A 518 22.45 -2.63 13.04
N THR A 519 22.89 -3.37 14.06
CA THR A 519 23.81 -2.88 15.10
C THR A 519 25.27 -3.22 14.81
N ALA A 520 25.56 -3.96 13.74
CA ALA A 520 26.93 -4.30 13.38
C ALA A 520 27.72 -3.03 12.99
N PRO A 521 29.00 -2.92 13.40
CA PRO A 521 29.84 -1.82 12.99
C PRO A 521 29.98 -1.79 11.47
N PHE A 522 29.96 -0.60 10.89
CA PHE A 522 30.14 -0.38 9.46
C PHE A 522 31.00 0.86 9.22
N LYS A 523 31.76 0.87 8.14
CA LYS A 523 32.44 2.08 7.66
C LYS A 523 31.44 2.91 6.86
N PRO A 524 31.52 4.26 6.88
CA PRO A 524 30.64 5.10 6.04
C PRO A 524 30.63 4.70 4.56
N MET A 525 31.75 4.18 4.05
CA MET A 525 31.85 3.66 2.68
C MET A 525 31.04 2.38 2.44
N ASP A 526 30.81 1.57 3.48
CA ASP A 526 29.96 0.37 3.39
C ASP A 526 28.48 0.74 3.22
N ARG A 527 28.12 2.03 3.40
CA ARG A 527 26.76 2.59 3.25
C ARG A 527 26.62 3.56 2.08
N CYS A 528 27.74 3.95 1.47
CA CYS A 528 27.73 4.81 0.30
C CYS A 528 27.58 3.91 -0.92
N ARG A 529 26.35 3.83 -1.44
CA ARG A 529 26.10 3.19 -2.73
C ARG A 529 26.37 4.18 -3.84
N GLN A 530 26.58 3.67 -5.04
CA GLN A 530 26.80 4.51 -6.20
C GLN A 530 25.83 4.13 -7.30
N ILE A 531 25.13 5.11 -7.84
CA ILE A 531 24.38 4.94 -9.08
C ILE A 531 25.34 5.30 -10.21
N VAL A 532 25.66 4.32 -11.06
CA VAL A 532 26.56 4.53 -12.21
C VAL A 532 25.77 4.37 -13.48
N PHE A 533 25.87 5.38 -14.33
CA PHE A 533 25.19 5.45 -15.60
C PHE A 533 26.18 5.23 -16.75
N TRP A 534 25.80 4.37 -17.68
CA TRP A 534 26.47 4.16 -18.94
C TRP A 534 25.52 4.46 -20.11
N ALA A 535 26.07 5.01 -21.19
CA ALA A 535 25.37 5.10 -22.47
C ALA A 535 25.75 3.88 -23.34
N ALA A 536 24.75 3.11 -23.76
CA ALA A 536 24.88 1.97 -24.66
C ALA A 536 23.61 1.82 -25.51
N ASP A 537 23.75 1.64 -26.82
CA ASP A 537 22.61 1.44 -27.73
C ASP A 537 22.15 -0.03 -27.72
N TRP A 538 21.77 -0.55 -26.56
CA TRP A 538 21.46 -1.98 -26.39
C TRP A 538 20.16 -2.40 -27.13
N HIS A 539 19.28 -1.46 -27.48
CA HIS A 539 18.16 -1.71 -28.40
C HIS A 539 18.61 -2.06 -29.83
N SER A 540 19.88 -1.81 -30.17
CA SER A 540 20.41 -2.19 -31.48
C SER A 540 20.66 -3.69 -31.64
N TYR A 541 20.48 -4.51 -30.60
CA TYR A 541 20.56 -5.97 -30.72
C TYR A 541 19.33 -6.56 -31.43
N THR A 542 19.53 -7.58 -32.25
CA THR A 542 18.45 -8.28 -32.97
C THR A 542 17.42 -8.89 -32.03
N ASP A 543 17.81 -9.27 -30.82
CA ASP A 543 16.97 -9.93 -29.82
C ASP A 543 16.55 -9.01 -28.67
N PHE A 544 16.67 -7.68 -28.79
CA PHE A 544 16.47 -6.82 -27.63
C PHE A 544 15.05 -6.90 -27.03
N GLU A 545 14.03 -7.21 -27.83
CA GLU A 545 12.66 -7.45 -27.38
C GLU A 545 12.35 -8.93 -27.16
N THR A 546 13.02 -9.85 -27.85
CA THR A 546 12.77 -11.30 -27.73
C THR A 546 13.62 -11.97 -26.66
N ALA A 547 14.64 -11.29 -26.14
CA ALA A 547 15.43 -11.76 -25.01
C ALA A 547 14.51 -11.88 -23.78
N PRO A 548 14.61 -13.00 -23.03
CA PRO A 548 13.90 -13.16 -21.77
C PRO A 548 14.16 -11.98 -20.84
N SER A 549 13.14 -11.54 -20.12
CA SER A 549 13.30 -10.56 -19.03
C SER A 549 14.41 -11.00 -18.08
N ALA A 550 15.03 -10.04 -17.40
CA ALA A 550 15.98 -10.38 -16.35
C ALA A 550 15.30 -11.28 -15.30
N PRO A 551 15.99 -12.31 -14.76
CA PRO A 551 15.42 -13.21 -13.78
C PRO A 551 14.85 -12.41 -12.61
N VAL A 552 13.61 -12.69 -12.25
CA VAL A 552 13.07 -12.15 -11.01
C VAL A 552 13.82 -12.81 -9.87
N ASP A 553 14.49 -12.00 -9.06
CA ASP A 553 15.23 -12.47 -7.91
C ASP A 553 14.26 -13.19 -6.95
N ALA A 554 14.47 -14.49 -6.77
CA ALA A 554 13.62 -15.35 -5.96
C ALA A 554 13.58 -14.92 -4.49
N SER A 555 14.63 -14.26 -3.99
CA SER A 555 14.66 -13.71 -2.63
C SER A 555 13.72 -12.52 -2.44
N LYS A 556 13.21 -11.96 -3.55
CA LYS A 556 12.24 -10.86 -3.54
C LYS A 556 10.79 -11.34 -3.44
N TYR A 557 10.51 -12.64 -3.52
CA TYR A 557 9.17 -13.17 -3.29
C TYR A 557 8.95 -13.49 -1.81
N PRO A 558 7.74 -13.28 -1.27
CA PRO A 558 7.47 -13.66 0.10
C PRO A 558 7.56 -15.19 0.17
N PHE A 559 8.35 -15.70 1.10
CA PHE A 559 8.25 -17.11 1.44
C PHE A 559 6.88 -17.29 2.09
N ALA A 560 5.94 -17.95 1.41
CA ALA A 560 4.75 -18.38 2.10
C ALA A 560 5.21 -19.21 3.30
N ALA A 561 4.64 -18.89 4.46
CA ALA A 561 4.73 -19.78 5.60
C ALA A 561 4.48 -21.23 5.13
N PRO A 562 5.17 -22.23 5.69
CA PRO A 562 4.71 -23.61 5.55
C PRO A 562 3.30 -23.64 6.14
N HIS A 563 2.30 -23.46 5.29
CA HIS A 563 0.93 -23.82 5.61
C HIS A 563 1.02 -25.32 5.85
N ALA A 564 0.72 -25.74 7.08
CA ALA A 564 0.34 -27.11 7.30
C ALA A 564 -0.88 -27.33 6.40
N LEU A 565 -0.66 -27.92 5.23
CA LEU A 565 -1.69 -28.30 4.29
C LEU A 565 -2.52 -29.42 4.91
N THR A 566 -3.30 -29.10 5.93
CA THR A 566 -4.50 -29.84 6.33
C THR A 566 -5.69 -29.46 5.44
N TYR A 567 -5.44 -28.87 4.27
CA TYR A 567 -6.38 -28.62 3.18
C TYR A 567 -6.71 -29.91 2.40
N SER A 568 -6.85 -31.06 3.07
CA SER A 568 -7.20 -32.33 2.44
C SER A 568 -8.70 -32.52 2.21
N ASN A 569 -9.56 -31.62 2.73
CA ASN A 569 -11.01 -31.87 2.78
C ASN A 569 -11.84 -30.99 1.85
N TRP A 570 -11.24 -30.04 1.12
CA TRP A 570 -11.87 -29.54 -0.10
C TRP A 570 -11.61 -30.57 -1.20
N VAL A 571 -12.42 -31.62 -1.18
CA VAL A 571 -12.63 -32.50 -2.32
C VAL A 571 -13.15 -31.59 -3.43
N ALA A 572 -12.24 -31.09 -4.26
CA ALA A 572 -12.60 -30.62 -5.59
C ALA A 572 -13.52 -31.69 -6.18
N PRO A 573 -14.75 -31.35 -6.61
CA PRO A 573 -15.68 -32.33 -7.12
C PRO A 573 -14.95 -33.18 -8.14
N ALA A 574 -14.88 -34.49 -7.88
CA ALA A 574 -14.09 -35.43 -8.66
C ALA A 574 -14.39 -35.22 -10.16
N GLY A 575 -13.47 -34.55 -10.86
CA GLY A 575 -13.68 -34.11 -12.24
C GLY A 575 -13.25 -32.69 -12.58
N SER A 576 -13.09 -31.77 -11.62
CA SER A 576 -12.50 -30.45 -11.90
C SER A 576 -10.97 -30.54 -11.89
N GLY A 577 -10.38 -30.92 -13.02
CA GLY A 577 -8.93 -31.03 -13.23
C GLY A 577 -8.19 -29.68 -13.25
N ALA A 578 -8.48 -28.78 -12.31
CA ALA A 578 -7.91 -27.45 -12.29
C ALA A 578 -7.48 -27.01 -10.88
N VAL A 579 -6.45 -26.16 -10.86
CA VAL A 579 -6.03 -25.23 -9.78
C VAL A 579 -4.94 -25.70 -8.80
N TYR A 580 -3.98 -26.55 -9.20
CA TYR A 580 -2.75 -26.75 -8.38
C TYR A 580 -1.43 -26.77 -9.17
N GLN A 581 -1.33 -26.18 -10.37
CA GLN A 581 -0.16 -26.43 -11.25
C GLN A 581 1.15 -25.72 -10.88
N PHE A 582 1.14 -24.67 -10.03
CA PHE A 582 2.41 -24.16 -9.47
C PHE A 582 3.06 -25.15 -8.48
N LYS A 583 2.26 -26.09 -7.94
CA LYS A 583 2.71 -27.17 -7.03
C LYS A 583 3.58 -28.20 -7.76
N ASP A 584 3.33 -28.41 -9.06
CA ASP A 584 3.96 -29.48 -9.84
C ASP A 584 5.18 -28.98 -10.62
N ALA A 585 5.20 -27.72 -11.08
CA ALA A 585 6.30 -27.17 -11.88
C ALA A 585 7.61 -26.97 -11.10
N LEU A 586 7.56 -26.90 -9.77
CA LEU A 586 8.74 -26.74 -8.89
C LEU A 586 8.94 -27.92 -7.90
N GLY A 587 8.20 -29.03 -8.10
CA GLY A 587 8.63 -30.36 -7.65
C GLY A 587 8.61 -30.68 -6.15
N SER A 588 7.85 -29.96 -5.29
CA SER A 588 7.69 -30.39 -3.88
C SER A 588 6.48 -29.77 -3.18
N ALA A 589 5.75 -30.58 -2.39
CA ALA A 589 4.75 -30.14 -1.41
C ALA A 589 5.33 -29.29 -0.24
N THR A 590 6.65 -29.12 -0.20
CA THR A 590 7.37 -28.21 0.71
C THR A 590 7.76 -26.90 0.04
N ASN A 591 7.27 -26.61 -1.18
CA ASN A 591 7.61 -25.38 -1.89
C ASN A 591 6.99 -24.17 -1.16
N PRO A 592 7.81 -23.22 -0.68
CA PRO A 592 7.34 -22.02 0.01
C PRO A 592 6.55 -21.04 -0.89
N MET A 593 6.35 -21.33 -2.18
CA MET A 593 5.46 -20.55 -3.06
C MET A 593 4.06 -21.18 -3.22
N CYS A 594 3.78 -22.31 -2.55
CA CYS A 594 2.53 -23.05 -2.68
C CYS A 594 1.40 -22.38 -1.88
N GLY A 595 0.29 -22.02 -2.56
CA GLY A 595 -0.94 -21.52 -1.92
C GLY A 595 -1.18 -20.02 -2.05
N LEU A 596 -0.25 -19.25 -2.62
CA LEU A 596 -0.47 -17.84 -2.93
C LEU A 596 -1.24 -17.70 -4.25
N GLU A 597 -2.37 -16.99 -4.24
CA GLU A 597 -3.03 -16.54 -5.47
C GLU A 597 -2.23 -15.36 -6.04
N TRP A 598 -1.50 -15.60 -7.14
CA TRP A 598 -0.75 -14.57 -7.88
C TRP A 598 -1.68 -13.73 -8.76
N ALA A 599 -2.76 -13.19 -8.18
CA ALA A 599 -3.63 -12.26 -8.87
C ALA A 599 -3.02 -10.85 -8.89
N ASP A 600 -3.33 -10.12 -9.95
CA ASP A 600 -2.80 -8.79 -10.25
C ASP A 600 -3.07 -7.81 -9.09
N ASP A 601 -4.30 -7.83 -8.58
CA ASP A 601 -4.82 -6.96 -7.54
C ASP A 601 -4.15 -7.11 -6.18
N HIS A 602 -3.54 -8.26 -5.86
CA HIS A 602 -3.02 -8.54 -4.52
C HIS A 602 -1.48 -8.46 -4.39
N LEU A 603 -0.72 -8.78 -5.45
CA LEU A 603 0.74 -8.97 -5.36
C LEU A 603 1.55 -8.13 -6.36
N PHE A 604 1.14 -6.88 -6.59
CA PHE A 604 1.75 -6.00 -7.59
C PHE A 604 3.24 -5.75 -7.39
N SER A 605 3.71 -5.82 -6.15
CA SER A 605 5.08 -5.53 -5.74
C SER A 605 6.07 -6.67 -6.08
N PHE A 606 5.57 -7.89 -6.30
CA PHE A 606 6.36 -9.08 -6.60
C PHE A 606 6.43 -9.44 -8.08
N ARG A 607 5.82 -8.61 -8.93
CA ARG A 607 5.80 -8.85 -10.38
C ARG A 607 7.19 -8.72 -10.98
N ASN A 608 7.37 -9.40 -12.11
CA ASN A 608 8.39 -9.00 -13.07
C ASN A 608 8.19 -7.49 -13.37
N PRO A 609 9.23 -6.64 -13.20
CA PRO A 609 9.11 -5.20 -13.47
C PRO A 609 8.68 -4.90 -14.91
N GLU A 610 8.99 -5.79 -15.86
CA GLU A 610 8.61 -5.67 -17.27
C GLU A 610 7.18 -6.13 -17.57
N LYS A 611 6.39 -6.55 -16.58
CA LYS A 611 5.14 -7.29 -16.81
C LYS A 611 4.23 -6.68 -17.88
N VAL A 612 3.96 -5.38 -17.76
CA VAL A 612 3.05 -4.64 -18.66
C VAL A 612 3.56 -4.51 -20.10
N LEU A 613 4.79 -4.97 -20.35
CA LEU A 613 5.45 -5.01 -21.65
C LEU A 613 5.64 -6.45 -22.16
N MET A 614 5.48 -7.47 -21.31
CA MET A 614 5.80 -8.87 -21.66
C MET A 614 4.86 -9.42 -22.73
N PHE A 615 5.38 -10.34 -23.55
CA PHE A 615 4.59 -11.06 -24.52
C PHE A 615 3.93 -12.31 -23.92
N LYS A 616 2.68 -12.58 -24.34
CA LYS A 616 1.89 -13.76 -23.99
C LYS A 616 2.36 -15.05 -24.68
N GLU A 617 3.16 -14.93 -25.75
CA GLU A 617 3.69 -16.04 -26.54
C GLU A 617 5.09 -15.70 -27.08
N SER A 618 5.84 -16.71 -27.55
CA SER A 618 7.20 -16.52 -28.10
C SER A 618 7.22 -15.67 -29.37
N MET A 619 8.07 -14.64 -29.37
CA MET A 619 8.27 -13.74 -30.52
C MET A 619 9.43 -14.12 -31.45
N SER A 620 10.16 -15.20 -31.16
CA SER A 620 11.42 -15.54 -31.86
C SER A 620 11.29 -15.81 -33.37
N GLY A 621 10.08 -16.05 -33.88
CA GLY A 621 9.80 -16.32 -35.30
C GLY A 621 9.04 -15.21 -36.03
N LYS A 622 8.71 -14.11 -35.37
CA LYS A 622 7.97 -13.00 -35.96
C LYS A 622 8.96 -11.97 -36.54
N PRO A 623 8.63 -11.27 -37.64
CA PRO A 623 9.50 -10.24 -38.19
C PRO A 623 9.41 -8.92 -37.40
N SER A 624 10.42 -8.06 -37.54
CA SER A 624 10.33 -6.68 -37.03
C SER A 624 9.18 -5.93 -37.71
N GLY A 625 8.48 -5.09 -36.95
CA GLY A 625 7.23 -4.44 -37.31
C GLY A 625 5.97 -5.27 -37.08
N HIS A 626 6.07 -6.50 -36.56
CA HIS A 626 4.89 -7.30 -36.18
C HIS A 626 4.08 -6.58 -35.10
N ASP A 627 2.77 -6.42 -35.30
CA ASP A 627 1.88 -5.80 -34.32
C ASP A 627 1.74 -6.72 -33.09
N VAL A 628 2.13 -6.20 -31.92
CA VAL A 628 2.11 -6.94 -30.64
C VAL A 628 1.00 -6.46 -29.70
N SER A 629 0.14 -5.53 -30.14
CA SER A 629 -0.90 -4.91 -29.29
C SER A 629 -1.85 -5.92 -28.62
N SER A 630 -2.14 -7.04 -29.28
CA SER A 630 -3.04 -8.09 -28.77
C SER A 630 -2.36 -9.14 -27.88
N ILE A 631 -1.03 -9.18 -27.88
CA ILE A 631 -0.23 -10.23 -27.22
C ILE A 631 0.59 -9.69 -26.05
N ILE A 632 0.57 -8.39 -25.78
CA ILE A 632 1.16 -7.84 -24.55
C ILE A 632 0.27 -8.18 -23.35
N VAL A 633 0.89 -8.51 -22.22
CA VAL A 633 0.22 -8.78 -20.94
C VAL A 633 -0.24 -7.44 -20.32
N MET A 634 -1.38 -6.94 -20.78
CA MET A 634 -2.05 -5.76 -20.23
C MET A 634 -3.02 -6.17 -19.12
N ASN A 635 -2.73 -5.87 -17.84
CA ASN A 635 -3.59 -6.09 -16.64
C ASN A 635 -4.63 -7.24 -16.78
N ASP A 636 -4.18 -8.41 -17.24
CA ASP A 636 -5.04 -9.53 -17.59
C ASP A 636 -4.86 -10.63 -16.54
N ASN A 637 -5.74 -10.59 -15.54
CA ASN A 637 -5.74 -11.51 -14.41
C ASN A 637 -5.64 -12.99 -14.81
N ALA A 638 -6.09 -13.39 -16.00
CA ALA A 638 -6.04 -14.79 -16.42
C ALA A 638 -4.63 -15.24 -16.83
N ALA A 639 -3.88 -14.40 -17.54
CA ALA A 639 -2.50 -14.68 -17.92
C ALA A 639 -1.56 -14.69 -16.70
N ASP A 640 -1.95 -14.00 -15.63
CA ASP A 640 -1.10 -13.70 -14.48
C ASP A 640 -1.10 -14.75 -13.38
N ARG A 641 -2.17 -15.56 -13.29
CA ARG A 641 -2.31 -16.50 -12.17
C ARG A 641 -1.36 -17.70 -12.26
N GLY A 642 -0.64 -17.89 -13.38
CA GLY A 642 0.27 -19.03 -13.56
C GLY A 642 -0.42 -20.40 -13.55
N LEU A 643 -1.73 -20.45 -13.78
CA LEU A 643 -2.56 -21.62 -13.44
C LEU A 643 -2.61 -22.72 -14.51
N ALA A 644 -2.15 -22.48 -15.75
CA ALA A 644 -2.08 -23.49 -16.81
C ALA A 644 -1.22 -23.07 -18.02
N GLY A 645 -0.67 -24.06 -18.74
CA GLY A 645 -0.02 -23.88 -20.04
C GLY A 645 1.24 -23.01 -19.98
N ASP A 646 1.33 -22.03 -20.87
CA ASP A 646 2.49 -21.12 -21.00
C ASP A 646 2.49 -19.99 -19.93
N ALA A 647 1.51 -19.95 -19.02
CA ALA A 647 1.41 -18.90 -18.00
C ALA A 647 2.66 -18.74 -17.11
N PRO A 648 3.41 -19.79 -16.72
CA PRO A 648 4.68 -19.62 -16.01
C PRO A 648 5.78 -18.97 -16.87
N ASP A 649 5.81 -19.25 -18.17
CA ASP A 649 6.75 -18.65 -19.11
C ASP A 649 6.42 -17.16 -19.33
N VAL A 650 5.13 -16.83 -19.42
CA VAL A 650 4.65 -15.44 -19.44
C VAL A 650 5.02 -14.74 -18.13
N PHE A 651 4.69 -15.30 -16.97
CA PHE A 651 4.97 -14.72 -15.65
C PHE A 651 6.46 -14.42 -15.44
N SER A 652 7.34 -15.33 -15.89
CA SER A 652 8.79 -15.17 -15.80
C SER A 652 9.39 -14.24 -16.86
N GLY A 653 8.59 -13.76 -17.83
CA GLY A 653 9.04 -12.92 -18.93
C GLY A 653 9.89 -13.66 -19.96
N ARG A 654 9.73 -14.98 -20.08
CA ARG A 654 10.56 -15.83 -20.94
C ARG A 654 10.45 -15.49 -22.43
N PHE A 655 9.29 -14.99 -22.86
CA PHE A 655 9.05 -14.69 -24.27
C PHE A 655 9.55 -13.31 -24.73
N GLY A 656 10.05 -12.50 -23.79
CA GLY A 656 10.48 -11.13 -24.06
C GLY A 656 9.40 -10.09 -23.78
N ALA A 657 9.66 -8.85 -24.22
CA ALA A 657 8.82 -7.69 -23.94
C ALA A 657 8.95 -6.60 -25.01
N ASP A 658 7.89 -5.79 -25.19
CA ASP A 658 7.88 -4.54 -25.95
C ASP A 658 8.59 -3.44 -25.15
N ARG A 659 9.93 -3.48 -25.13
CA ARG A 659 10.74 -2.65 -24.24
C ARG A 659 10.78 -1.18 -24.63
N ASN A 660 10.36 -0.85 -25.84
CA ASN A 660 10.24 0.53 -26.31
C ASN A 660 8.80 1.07 -26.25
N PHE A 661 7.82 0.18 -26.06
CA PHE A 661 6.39 0.44 -25.90
C PHE A 661 5.73 1.08 -27.13
N ASN A 662 6.15 0.70 -28.34
CA ASN A 662 5.56 1.17 -29.59
C ASN A 662 4.49 0.21 -30.16
N LEU A 663 4.16 -0.87 -29.43
CA LEU A 663 3.22 -1.91 -29.80
C LEU A 663 3.61 -2.67 -31.08
N ARG A 664 4.90 -2.68 -31.41
CA ARG A 664 5.47 -3.44 -32.53
C ARG A 664 6.70 -4.21 -32.05
N LEU A 665 6.87 -5.41 -32.56
CA LEU A 665 8.09 -6.16 -32.35
C LEU A 665 9.24 -5.51 -33.11
N ASP A 666 10.34 -5.20 -32.45
CA ASP A 666 11.51 -4.61 -33.06
C ASP A 666 12.75 -5.51 -32.96
N HIS A 667 13.53 -5.51 -34.05
CA HIS A 667 14.84 -6.15 -34.10
C HIS A 667 15.88 -5.11 -34.48
N GLY A 668 16.90 -4.96 -33.63
CA GLY A 668 18.03 -4.11 -33.94
C GLY A 668 18.95 -4.72 -35.01
N PRO A 669 19.84 -3.91 -35.61
CA PRO A 669 20.73 -4.36 -36.69
C PRO A 669 21.94 -5.19 -36.24
N LEU A 670 22.24 -5.27 -34.94
CA LEU A 670 23.41 -5.95 -34.40
C LEU A 670 23.09 -7.38 -33.98
N PRO A 671 23.88 -8.39 -34.40
CA PRO A 671 23.64 -9.77 -34.00
C PRO A 671 23.89 -9.97 -32.50
N THR A 672 23.32 -11.03 -31.93
CA THR A 672 23.48 -11.41 -30.52
C THR A 672 24.93 -11.69 -30.10
N SER A 673 25.81 -12.00 -31.07
CA SER A 673 27.24 -12.22 -30.86
C SER A 673 28.05 -10.93 -30.76
N ALA A 674 27.49 -9.78 -31.15
CA ALA A 674 28.17 -8.50 -31.04
C ALA A 674 28.26 -8.03 -29.58
N ARG A 675 29.37 -7.38 -29.24
CA ARG A 675 29.53 -6.72 -27.94
C ARG A 675 29.52 -5.21 -28.15
N LEU A 676 28.80 -4.50 -27.29
CA LEU A 676 28.69 -3.05 -27.34
C LEU A 676 29.52 -2.42 -26.23
N ARG A 677 30.23 -1.34 -26.56
CA ARG A 677 30.95 -0.55 -25.55
C ARG A 677 29.99 0.40 -24.84
N ALA A 678 29.75 0.15 -23.56
CA ALA A 678 29.04 1.03 -22.65
C ALA A 678 30.00 2.10 -22.11
N ILE A 679 29.69 3.37 -22.34
CA ILE A 679 30.54 4.50 -21.94
C ILE A 679 29.97 5.08 -20.65
N GLU A 680 30.76 5.12 -19.56
CA GLU A 680 30.34 5.76 -18.30
C GLU A 680 30.11 7.26 -18.55
N VAL A 681 28.91 7.73 -18.25
CA VAL A 681 28.53 9.15 -18.45
C VAL A 681 28.47 9.90 -17.13
N ALA A 682 28.02 9.25 -16.05
CA ALA A 682 27.85 9.85 -14.74
C ALA A 682 27.91 8.81 -13.61
N ARG A 683 28.30 9.28 -12.42
CA ARG A 683 28.36 8.51 -11.18
C ARG A 683 27.88 9.39 -10.04
N PHE A 684 26.88 8.92 -9.31
CA PHE A 684 26.28 9.63 -8.19
C PHE A 684 26.41 8.79 -6.93
N ASN A 685 26.93 9.40 -5.87
CA ASN A 685 26.88 8.78 -4.56
C ASN A 685 25.45 8.90 -4.03
N TYR A 686 24.92 7.80 -3.53
CA TYR A 686 23.61 7.72 -2.92
C TYR A 686 23.72 6.99 -1.59
N TYR A 687 22.93 7.43 -0.62
CA TYR A 687 22.88 6.87 0.71
C TYR A 687 21.48 6.30 0.91
N ASP A 688 21.38 4.98 1.08
CA ASP A 688 20.11 4.39 1.52
C ASP A 688 19.71 5.04 2.84
N PRO A 689 18.50 5.61 2.94
CA PRO A 689 18.04 6.11 4.22
C PRO A 689 17.99 4.94 5.18
N ARG A 690 18.76 5.02 6.26
CA ARG A 690 18.52 4.14 7.40
C ARG A 690 17.17 4.57 7.96
N VAL A 691 16.23 3.65 8.09
CA VAL A 691 15.29 3.82 9.20
C VAL A 691 16.19 3.96 10.43
N PRO A 692 15.99 4.94 11.30
CA PRO A 692 16.29 4.68 12.69
C PRO A 692 15.49 3.43 13.06
N LEU A 693 16.10 2.25 12.90
CA LEU A 693 15.55 1.01 13.39
C LEU A 693 15.79 1.06 14.88
N THR A 694 15.04 1.94 15.51
CA THR A 694 14.67 1.72 16.86
C THR A 694 13.75 0.54 16.81
N ILE A 695 14.32 -0.56 17.28
CA ILE A 695 13.61 -1.74 17.74
C ILE A 695 12.35 -1.19 18.42
N ARG A 696 11.23 -1.34 17.72
CA ARG A 696 9.92 -0.84 18.14
C ARG A 696 9.47 -1.66 19.33
#